data_AF-A0A162LNA7-F1
#
_entry.id   AF-A0A162LNA7-F1
#
_cell.length_a   1.000
_cell.length_b   1.000
_cell.length_c   1.000
_cell.angle_alpha   90.00
_cell.angle_beta   90.00
_cell.angle_gamma   90.00
#
_symmetry.space_group_name_H-M   'P 1'
#
loop_
_entity.id
_entity.type
_entity.pdbx_description
1 polymer ?
#
loop_
_entity_poly.entity_id
_entity_poly.type
_entity_poly.pdbx_seq_one_letter_code
_entity_poly.pdbx_strand_id
1 'polypeptide(L)'
;MIEETMFDLNEERRQRLETGDGRTGLTNDSTWVKEMKWAQHFSGKNFRQIHEATHSIRSAGMKGTKRQPDDEAAKQEAKALDLLCESLDREVDRCSWRVKAVPKEVLQYLHGIEAGKPNSLPFSYDKGERSRQKYKAIGYRYLGFCWRAHQLGRVRAKEELGMVFTEEQWGHISDIVEEIRTELGRLSNPRNKELLPTDDSGYLSEDSNIGAEDEYDGHMAAEARTSLDQAVFCFMAASIKCKVGGTWYSNALLCFCAAAGVHGASEGYQEAWLYTGTLAALQWLIRLFFLEDYWQGRPLALDEVDVAAMEGFREEHARWMCVGTFTVMSRIINWMAYGKGHRNKTGGTPSVRWSEDESTLYHNGDELVVSEFQHMARDMIVQADTIANQLFRGQWDELSQSILMSRIKDHMARRGTGQSFVHDDRNQWLEPGPGKVLRAIETSVFNPTTATWKYNNVHRWLQRLRRFRELLYAISHIWGGQPGRGPEVATMRHCDSQQLTRNVLVLDGQLTFITDRDKMKAIRDHGRKVARFLPDPAGRLVVAYIAWLLPAEQMLLRRCSLPEPEASEVEFMWRHRASKAWDTDRLSNILGRLTQEHVKLRMGVARYRVVAIELGRRVRGLVMKQVESQAGEADDGEELEIDDFTGEVIRYQGGYNIVWDLQGTHGTKIARQGYAVHIGVPGRLQPELLATFRSISRLWHQFLREGGLEAGGVQRRLAGDDGGSERACKRRRVSKDDKDGENFERRIVHGLQRLMGPSATWKSAKQAECMRMIASLDGDRCGLCILPTGAGKSLLFMIPAVMDEGGTSVVIVPYTALRLDLYEKARERGVDVIMLEPAAIAEQEQMPRTARMVIVSADSCEVESVRAYLDMLHKEELLGRIFIDEAHVAITETTFRQKLVQLNTAARYRRPVVLLTATLPVRFEKWFHRALLAGDAVTIRDEALKLNCRYEVEMVKPGTATVDDRVVQLVSGISSTMVSGQRGVVYCRSIDQCKAVAEAIGCPAHHGGMVAEEQASARVGWASGKGHRWIAATTGLGTGIDIEGIVSVIHAGLPYGIVDFIQQTGRGARRNGETASTIKNKECLPPWLHTAAWKRALY
;
A
#
# COMPACT_ATOMS: atom_id res chain seq x y z
N MET A 1 -7.03 -60.95 -20.59
CA MET A 1 -5.76 -60.53 -19.94
C MET A 1 -5.77 -59.11 -19.38
N ILE A 2 -5.80 -58.02 -20.17
CA ILE A 2 -5.84 -56.63 -19.59
C ILE A 2 -7.20 -56.32 -18.94
N GLU A 3 -8.31 -56.79 -19.53
CA GLU A 3 -9.64 -56.61 -18.94
C GLU A 3 -9.89 -57.51 -17.71
N GLU A 4 -9.38 -58.74 -17.72
CA GLU A 4 -9.42 -59.65 -16.55
C GLU A 4 -8.58 -59.12 -15.38
N THR A 5 -7.38 -58.59 -15.65
CA THR A 5 -6.55 -57.97 -14.60
C THR A 5 -7.17 -56.69 -14.04
N MET A 6 -7.85 -55.89 -14.86
CA MET A 6 -8.63 -54.74 -14.37
C MET A 6 -9.85 -55.16 -13.56
N PHE A 7 -10.53 -56.26 -13.92
CA PHE A 7 -11.66 -56.79 -13.17
C PHE A 7 -11.23 -57.32 -11.79
N ASP A 8 -10.17 -58.12 -11.74
CA ASP A 8 -9.61 -58.65 -10.48
C ASP A 8 -9.11 -57.54 -9.57
N LEU A 9 -8.43 -56.52 -10.11
CA LEU A 9 -8.00 -55.34 -9.33
C LEU A 9 -9.19 -54.52 -8.78
N ASN A 10 -10.30 -54.45 -9.53
CA ASN A 10 -11.49 -53.75 -9.07
C ASN A 10 -12.26 -54.55 -8.02
N GLU A 11 -12.29 -55.88 -8.12
CA GLU A 11 -12.91 -56.78 -7.15
C GLU A 11 -12.10 -56.83 -5.84
N GLU A 12 -10.77 -56.86 -5.94
CA GLU A 12 -9.86 -56.77 -4.80
C GLU A 12 -9.98 -55.41 -4.08
N ARG A 13 -10.08 -54.31 -4.84
CA ARG A 13 -10.37 -52.96 -4.33
C ARG A 13 -11.76 -52.86 -3.68
N ARG A 14 -12.75 -53.58 -4.20
CA ARG A 14 -14.12 -53.65 -3.64
C ARG A 14 -14.13 -54.35 -2.29
N GLN A 15 -13.46 -55.49 -2.17
CA GLN A 15 -13.34 -56.22 -0.90
C GLN A 15 -12.52 -55.45 0.16
N ARG A 16 -11.51 -54.68 -0.25
CA ARG A 16 -10.70 -53.83 0.67
C ARG A 16 -11.46 -52.62 1.21
N LEU A 17 -12.33 -52.01 0.41
CA LEU A 17 -13.25 -50.94 0.86
C LEU A 17 -14.30 -51.45 1.86
N GLU A 18 -14.69 -52.72 1.73
CA GLU A 18 -15.71 -53.37 2.57
C GLU A 18 -15.17 -53.87 3.92
N THR A 19 -13.90 -54.32 3.97
CA THR A 19 -13.30 -54.93 5.17
C THR A 19 -12.51 -53.97 6.06
N GLY A 20 -12.21 -52.75 5.59
CA GLY A 20 -11.55 -51.70 6.37
C GLY A 20 -10.19 -52.17 6.89
N ASP A 21 -9.12 -52.02 6.09
CA ASP A 21 -7.85 -52.72 6.29
C ASP A 21 -7.32 -52.65 7.74
N GLY A 22 -7.49 -53.74 8.49
CA GLY A 22 -6.91 -53.93 9.81
C GLY A 22 -5.41 -54.25 9.77
N ARG A 23 -4.77 -54.26 8.58
CA ARG A 23 -3.33 -54.55 8.41
C ARG A 23 -2.44 -53.31 8.30
N THR A 24 -2.97 -52.08 8.26
CA THR A 24 -2.14 -50.88 8.37
C THR A 24 -1.79 -50.60 9.83
N GLY A 25 -0.80 -51.34 10.32
CA GLY A 25 0.00 -50.91 11.46
C GLY A 25 0.64 -49.54 11.21
N LEU A 26 1.18 -48.95 12.28
CA LEU A 26 1.87 -47.65 12.38
C LEU A 26 2.93 -47.32 11.31
N THR A 27 3.12 -48.11 10.26
CA THR A 27 4.15 -47.97 9.21
C THR A 27 3.67 -47.29 7.93
N ASN A 28 2.47 -47.58 7.39
CA ASN A 28 2.09 -47.11 6.03
C ASN A 28 1.27 -45.81 5.97
N ASP A 29 0.60 -45.39 7.05
CA ASP A 29 -0.19 -44.17 7.04
C ASP A 29 0.67 -42.90 7.12
N SER A 30 0.19 -41.80 6.54
CA SER A 30 0.86 -40.51 6.66
C SER A 30 0.94 -40.07 8.12
N THR A 31 1.98 -39.33 8.49
CA THR A 31 2.15 -38.83 9.88
C THR A 31 0.97 -37.95 10.31
N TRP A 32 0.31 -37.29 9.36
CA TRP A 32 -0.98 -36.62 9.53
C TRP A 32 -2.08 -37.55 10.06
N VAL A 33 -2.33 -38.67 9.40
CA VAL A 33 -3.38 -39.62 9.80
C VAL A 33 -3.10 -40.23 11.17
N LYS A 34 -1.83 -40.52 11.45
CA LYS A 34 -1.38 -41.07 12.74
C LYS A 34 -1.60 -40.08 13.88
N GLU A 35 -1.23 -38.82 13.70
CA GLU A 35 -1.43 -37.76 14.70
C GLU A 35 -2.92 -37.56 15.01
N MET A 36 -3.76 -37.62 13.97
CA MET A 36 -5.21 -37.52 14.13
C MET A 36 -5.83 -38.77 14.75
N LYS A 37 -5.15 -39.93 14.81
CA LYS A 37 -5.70 -41.22 15.26
C LYS A 37 -6.92 -41.70 14.46
N TRP A 38 -7.05 -41.30 13.19
CA TRP A 38 -8.19 -41.71 12.36
C TRP A 38 -8.18 -43.22 12.11
N ALA A 39 -7.02 -43.78 11.76
CA ALA A 39 -6.85 -45.22 11.55
C ALA A 39 -7.23 -46.04 12.80
N GLN A 40 -6.86 -45.56 13.99
CA GLN A 40 -7.25 -46.19 15.25
C GLN A 40 -8.77 -46.11 15.50
N HIS A 41 -9.40 -44.98 15.18
CA HIS A 41 -10.82 -44.75 15.43
C HIS A 41 -11.75 -45.55 14.49
N PHE A 42 -11.39 -45.67 13.21
CA PHE A 42 -12.17 -46.40 12.20
C PHE A 42 -11.65 -47.82 11.92
N SER A 43 -10.76 -48.34 12.76
CA SER A 43 -10.28 -49.72 12.65
C SER A 43 -11.46 -50.71 12.58
N GLY A 44 -11.45 -51.57 11.56
CA GLY A 44 -12.49 -52.58 11.32
C GLY A 44 -13.83 -52.06 10.81
N LYS A 45 -13.92 -50.80 10.36
CA LYS A 45 -15.16 -50.20 9.83
C LYS A 45 -15.11 -50.00 8.33
N ASN A 46 -16.28 -49.99 7.69
CA ASN A 46 -16.43 -49.85 6.25
C ASN A 46 -16.25 -48.38 5.82
N PHE A 47 -15.14 -48.09 5.12
CA PHE A 47 -14.81 -46.73 4.68
C PHE A 47 -15.78 -46.18 3.64
N ARG A 48 -16.36 -47.05 2.81
CA ARG A 48 -17.38 -46.64 1.84
C ARG A 48 -18.65 -46.16 2.52
N GLN A 49 -19.13 -46.91 3.51
CA GLN A 49 -20.30 -46.51 4.31
C GLN A 49 -20.06 -45.20 5.05
N ILE A 50 -18.90 -45.04 5.69
CA ILE A 50 -18.52 -43.78 6.36
C ILE A 50 -18.46 -42.62 5.36
N HIS A 51 -17.82 -42.82 4.20
CA HIS A 51 -17.71 -41.79 3.18
C HIS A 51 -19.08 -41.38 2.62
N GLU A 52 -19.92 -42.36 2.25
CA GLU A 52 -21.28 -42.16 1.74
C GLU A 52 -22.15 -41.42 2.77
N ALA A 53 -22.06 -41.79 4.05
CA ALA A 53 -22.80 -41.14 5.13
C ALA A 53 -22.44 -39.66 5.31
N THR A 54 -21.24 -39.22 4.92
CA THR A 54 -20.81 -37.81 4.99
C THR A 54 -21.16 -36.97 3.76
N HIS A 55 -21.74 -37.54 2.69
CA HIS A 55 -22.11 -36.79 1.49
C HIS A 55 -23.48 -36.11 1.61
N SER A 56 -23.59 -34.91 1.05
CA SER A 56 -24.85 -34.16 0.95
C SER A 56 -25.54 -34.41 -0.39
N ILE A 57 -26.87 -34.50 -0.40
CA ILE A 57 -27.71 -34.81 -1.57
C ILE A 57 -27.53 -33.78 -2.70
N ARG A 58 -27.27 -32.50 -2.40
CA ARG A 58 -26.99 -31.47 -3.42
C ARG A 58 -25.71 -31.72 -4.24
N SER A 59 -24.81 -32.60 -3.79
CA SER A 59 -23.60 -32.98 -4.54
C SER A 59 -23.79 -34.17 -5.49
N ALA A 60 -24.85 -34.97 -5.29
CA ALA A 60 -25.18 -36.09 -6.16
C ALA A 60 -25.79 -35.65 -7.50
N GLY A 61 -26.44 -34.48 -7.55
CA GLY A 61 -27.00 -33.92 -8.79
C GLY A 61 -25.98 -33.51 -9.86
N MET A 62 -24.71 -33.30 -9.50
CA MET A 62 -23.64 -32.87 -10.44
C MET A 62 -22.77 -34.01 -10.98
N LYS A 63 -22.83 -35.21 -10.37
CA LYS A 63 -22.15 -36.41 -10.88
C LYS A 63 -23.24 -37.42 -11.20
N GLY A 64 -23.55 -37.60 -12.48
CA GLY A 64 -24.68 -38.36 -13.02
C GLY A 64 -24.76 -39.86 -12.70
N THR A 65 -24.60 -40.26 -11.44
CA THR A 65 -24.96 -41.58 -10.93
C THR A 65 -26.46 -41.58 -10.63
N LYS A 66 -27.26 -41.94 -11.66
CA LYS A 66 -28.67 -42.29 -11.50
C LYS A 66 -28.79 -43.52 -10.58
N ARG A 67 -29.11 -43.33 -9.30
CA ARG A 67 -29.80 -44.39 -8.53
C ARG A 67 -31.24 -44.46 -9.06
N GLN A 68 -31.75 -45.67 -9.27
CA GLN A 68 -33.11 -45.90 -9.79
C GLN A 68 -34.20 -45.25 -8.89
N PRO A 69 -35.36 -44.86 -9.45
CA PRO A 69 -36.24 -43.82 -8.88
C PRO A 69 -37.36 -44.28 -7.92
N ASP A 70 -37.35 -45.53 -7.43
CA ASP A 70 -38.55 -46.12 -6.80
C ASP A 70 -38.46 -46.39 -5.29
N ASP A 71 -37.43 -45.89 -4.60
CA ASP A 71 -37.33 -46.06 -3.14
C ASP A 71 -37.97 -44.86 -2.41
N GLU A 72 -39.23 -45.01 -1.97
CA GLU A 72 -39.95 -43.98 -1.19
C GLU A 72 -39.17 -43.56 0.06
N ALA A 73 -38.40 -44.46 0.66
CA ALA A 73 -37.54 -44.14 1.80
C ALA A 73 -36.43 -43.14 1.43
N ALA A 74 -35.83 -43.28 0.25
CA ALA A 74 -34.81 -42.36 -0.24
C ALA A 74 -35.39 -40.98 -0.60
N LYS A 75 -36.64 -40.93 -1.09
CA LYS A 75 -37.36 -39.66 -1.32
C LYS A 75 -37.70 -38.96 -0.01
N GLN A 76 -38.11 -39.70 1.01
CA GLN A 76 -38.37 -39.15 2.35
C GLN A 76 -37.07 -38.65 3.00
N GLU A 77 -35.97 -39.41 2.92
CA GLU A 77 -34.66 -38.95 3.39
C GLU A 77 -34.21 -37.67 2.69
N ALA A 78 -34.41 -37.58 1.37
CA ALA A 78 -34.07 -36.38 0.62
C ALA A 78 -34.83 -35.14 1.09
N LYS A 79 -36.14 -35.25 1.28
CA LYS A 79 -36.98 -34.17 1.79
C LYS A 79 -36.59 -33.76 3.22
N ALA A 80 -36.31 -34.73 4.10
CA ALA A 80 -35.87 -34.47 5.46
C ALA A 80 -34.54 -33.69 5.49
N LEU A 81 -33.57 -34.11 4.67
CA LEU A 81 -32.28 -33.45 4.58
C LEU A 81 -32.35 -32.06 3.94
N ASP A 82 -33.26 -31.84 2.98
CA ASP A 82 -33.50 -30.52 2.41
C ASP A 82 -34.07 -29.54 3.46
N LEU A 83 -35.07 -29.96 4.26
CA LEU A 83 -35.60 -29.15 5.36
C LEU A 83 -34.51 -28.79 6.39
N LEU A 84 -33.64 -29.76 6.72
CA LEU A 84 -32.52 -29.55 7.63
C LEU A 84 -31.48 -28.57 7.05
N CYS A 85 -31.23 -28.62 5.74
CA CYS A 85 -30.33 -27.68 5.06
C CYS A 85 -30.91 -26.26 5.03
N GLU A 86 -32.20 -26.12 4.75
CA GLU A 86 -32.90 -24.84 4.77
C GLU A 86 -32.93 -24.21 6.17
N SER A 87 -33.15 -25.03 7.19
CA SER A 87 -33.08 -24.61 8.58
C SER A 87 -31.67 -24.11 8.95
N LEU A 88 -30.63 -24.85 8.57
CA LEU A 88 -29.25 -24.39 8.76
C LEU A 88 -28.97 -23.08 8.00
N ASP A 89 -29.51 -22.90 6.80
CA ASP A 89 -29.33 -21.66 6.03
C ASP A 89 -29.93 -20.46 6.75
N ARG A 90 -31.16 -20.60 7.27
CA ARG A 90 -31.83 -19.56 8.07
C ARG A 90 -31.07 -19.27 9.36
N GLU A 91 -30.60 -20.30 10.07
CA GLU A 91 -29.82 -20.13 11.30
C GLU A 91 -28.46 -19.47 11.06
N VAL A 92 -27.77 -19.85 9.98
CA VAL A 92 -26.54 -19.16 9.58
C VAL A 92 -26.85 -17.70 9.31
N ASP A 93 -27.89 -17.38 8.54
CA ASP A 93 -28.23 -16.00 8.18
C ASP A 93 -28.67 -15.19 9.42
N ARG A 94 -29.39 -15.79 10.36
CA ARG A 94 -29.74 -15.23 11.69
C ARG A 94 -28.48 -14.87 12.49
N CYS A 95 -27.57 -15.83 12.68
CA CYS A 95 -26.31 -15.61 13.42
C CYS A 95 -25.40 -14.58 12.71
N SER A 96 -25.52 -14.45 11.39
CA SER A 96 -24.68 -13.56 10.58
C SER A 96 -24.95 -12.10 10.83
N TRP A 97 -26.21 -11.75 11.14
CA TRP A 97 -26.58 -10.38 11.48
C TRP A 97 -25.86 -9.91 12.75
N ARG A 98 -25.65 -10.79 13.74
CA ARG A 98 -24.94 -10.49 14.98
C ARG A 98 -23.53 -9.95 14.77
N VAL A 99 -22.84 -10.42 13.73
CA VAL A 99 -21.49 -9.93 13.38
C VAL A 99 -21.49 -8.42 13.10
N LYS A 100 -22.62 -7.85 12.66
CA LYS A 100 -22.78 -6.41 12.42
C LYS A 100 -23.25 -5.63 13.65
N ALA A 101 -23.72 -6.32 14.69
CA ALA A 101 -24.38 -5.76 15.87
C ALA A 101 -23.50 -5.79 17.14
N VAL A 102 -22.25 -6.26 17.05
CA VAL A 102 -21.30 -6.31 18.17
C VAL A 102 -20.06 -5.44 17.91
N PRO A 103 -19.43 -4.88 18.96
CA PRO A 103 -18.21 -4.08 18.82
C PRO A 103 -17.06 -4.83 18.13
N LYS A 104 -16.16 -4.08 17.50
CA LYS A 104 -15.02 -4.63 16.75
C LYS A 104 -14.10 -5.48 17.64
N GLU A 105 -13.97 -5.08 18.90
CA GLU A 105 -13.15 -5.72 19.93
C GLU A 105 -13.65 -7.15 20.20
N VAL A 106 -14.97 -7.35 20.32
CA VAL A 106 -15.61 -8.67 20.47
C VAL A 106 -15.25 -9.56 19.28
N LEU A 107 -15.29 -9.02 18.06
CA LEU A 107 -14.92 -9.75 16.84
C LEU A 107 -13.42 -10.08 16.77
N GLN A 108 -12.56 -9.22 17.31
CA GLN A 108 -11.12 -9.47 17.41
C GLN A 108 -10.81 -10.58 18.41
N TYR A 109 -11.50 -10.62 19.55
CA TYR A 109 -11.42 -11.75 20.49
C TYR A 109 -11.95 -13.03 19.85
N LEU A 110 -13.13 -13.01 19.21
CA LEU A 110 -13.70 -14.18 18.52
C LEU A 110 -12.76 -14.77 17.46
N HIS A 111 -12.02 -13.92 16.74
CA HIS A 111 -11.00 -14.35 15.78
C HIS A 111 -9.73 -14.90 16.47
N GLY A 112 -9.42 -14.40 17.66
CA GLY A 112 -8.31 -14.87 18.50
C GLY A 112 -8.42 -16.37 18.84
N ILE A 113 -7.26 -16.99 19.04
CA ILE A 113 -7.13 -18.40 19.45
C ILE A 113 -6.45 -18.54 20.83
N GLU A 114 -5.91 -17.45 21.37
CA GLU A 114 -5.22 -17.39 22.66
C GLU A 114 -6.09 -16.64 23.66
N ALA A 115 -6.10 -17.09 24.92
CA ALA A 115 -6.89 -16.46 25.97
C ALA A 115 -6.34 -15.05 26.28
N GLY A 116 -7.22 -14.05 26.37
CA GLY A 116 -6.86 -12.67 26.71
C GLY A 116 -6.15 -11.87 25.61
N LYS A 117 -5.80 -12.49 24.48
CA LYS A 117 -5.09 -11.83 23.38
C LYS A 117 -5.98 -11.67 22.14
N PRO A 118 -6.40 -10.44 21.80
CA PRO A 118 -7.20 -10.19 20.61
C PRO A 118 -6.39 -10.41 19.33
N ASN A 119 -7.06 -10.84 18.26
CA ASN A 119 -6.45 -10.88 16.94
C ASN A 119 -6.38 -9.46 16.36
N SER A 120 -5.35 -9.17 15.55
CA SER A 120 -5.27 -7.87 14.85
C SER A 120 -6.47 -7.66 13.90
N LEU A 121 -7.02 -8.75 13.37
CA LEU A 121 -8.18 -8.72 12.48
C LEU A 121 -9.46 -9.19 13.16
N PRO A 122 -10.58 -8.45 13.01
CA PRO A 122 -11.87 -8.91 13.48
C PRO A 122 -12.34 -10.13 12.67
N PHE A 123 -13.14 -10.99 13.28
CA PHE A 123 -13.90 -12.01 12.57
C PHE A 123 -14.88 -11.33 11.59
N SER A 124 -14.88 -11.76 10.32
CA SER A 124 -15.72 -11.16 9.29
C SER A 124 -16.67 -12.17 8.65
N TYR A 125 -17.89 -11.69 8.38
CA TYR A 125 -18.90 -12.39 7.61
C TYR A 125 -18.74 -12.22 6.09
N ASP A 126 -18.06 -11.16 5.64
CA ASP A 126 -17.83 -10.79 4.23
C ASP A 126 -16.74 -11.61 3.52
N LYS A 127 -16.74 -12.93 3.74
CA LYS A 127 -16.07 -13.84 2.80
C LYS A 127 -16.95 -13.91 1.54
N GLY A 128 -16.37 -13.81 0.35
CA GLY A 128 -17.13 -13.83 -0.91
C GLY A 128 -18.13 -15.00 -0.98
N GLU A 129 -19.25 -14.80 -1.67
CA GLU A 129 -20.42 -15.70 -1.68
C GLU A 129 -20.06 -17.19 -1.88
N ARG A 130 -19.15 -17.48 -2.80
CA ARG A 130 -18.65 -18.84 -3.07
C ARG A 130 -17.96 -19.50 -1.88
N SER A 131 -17.29 -18.73 -1.02
CA SER A 131 -16.68 -19.25 0.20
C SER A 131 -17.73 -19.54 1.27
N ARG A 132 -18.78 -18.71 1.38
CA ARG A 132 -19.91 -18.96 2.29
C ARG A 132 -20.65 -20.23 1.91
N GLN A 133 -20.99 -20.38 0.63
CA GLN A 133 -21.64 -21.60 0.12
C GLN A 133 -20.80 -22.86 0.38
N LYS A 134 -19.46 -22.78 0.22
CA LYS A 134 -18.56 -23.89 0.58
C LYS A 134 -18.60 -24.23 2.06
N TYR A 135 -18.73 -23.23 2.94
CA TYR A 135 -18.78 -23.47 4.38
C TYR A 135 -20.13 -24.04 4.82
N LYS A 136 -21.24 -23.47 4.32
CA LYS A 136 -22.60 -24.02 4.47
C LYS A 136 -22.66 -25.48 4.00
N ALA A 137 -22.02 -25.80 2.87
CA ALA A 137 -21.93 -27.18 2.37
C ALA A 137 -21.26 -28.17 3.34
N ILE A 138 -20.27 -27.74 4.13
CA ILE A 138 -19.68 -28.58 5.17
C ILE A 138 -20.64 -28.75 6.36
N GLY A 139 -21.39 -27.70 6.71
CA GLY A 139 -22.46 -27.77 7.71
C GLY A 139 -23.57 -28.76 7.32
N TYR A 140 -24.03 -28.74 6.06
CA TYR A 140 -25.01 -29.72 5.56
C TYR A 140 -24.50 -31.16 5.69
N ARG A 141 -23.22 -31.38 5.38
CA ARG A 141 -22.58 -32.71 5.52
C ARG A 141 -22.51 -33.15 6.98
N TYR A 142 -22.24 -32.23 7.90
CA TYR A 142 -22.22 -32.53 9.32
C TYR A 142 -23.60 -32.93 9.84
N LEU A 143 -24.61 -32.09 9.61
CA LEU A 143 -25.98 -32.36 10.04
C LEU A 143 -26.55 -33.63 9.38
N GLY A 144 -26.30 -33.84 8.09
CA GLY A 144 -26.70 -35.06 7.39
C GLY A 144 -26.01 -36.31 7.93
N PHE A 145 -24.74 -36.23 8.32
CA PHE A 145 -24.04 -37.34 8.95
C PHE A 145 -24.62 -37.66 10.35
N CYS A 146 -24.95 -36.65 11.15
CA CYS A 146 -25.61 -36.81 12.44
C CYS A 146 -27.03 -37.37 12.31
N TRP A 147 -27.80 -36.89 11.34
CA TRP A 147 -29.14 -37.39 11.02
C TRP A 147 -29.10 -38.89 10.70
N ARG A 148 -28.25 -39.31 9.75
CA ARG A 148 -28.11 -40.73 9.38
C ARG A 148 -27.64 -41.60 10.54
N ALA A 149 -26.70 -41.10 11.35
CA ALA A 149 -26.26 -41.80 12.55
C ALA A 149 -27.40 -41.95 13.58
N HIS A 150 -28.27 -40.96 13.73
CA HIS A 150 -29.44 -41.07 14.62
C HIS A 150 -30.42 -42.15 14.14
N GLN A 151 -30.69 -42.24 12.83
CA GLN A 151 -31.58 -43.26 12.25
C GLN A 151 -31.09 -44.70 12.49
N LEU A 152 -29.77 -44.92 12.62
CA LEU A 152 -29.20 -46.24 12.95
C LEU A 152 -29.36 -46.59 14.43
N GLY A 153 -29.55 -45.61 15.31
CA GLY A 153 -29.51 -45.78 16.76
C GLY A 153 -28.10 -45.78 17.33
N ARG A 154 -27.94 -45.48 18.63
CA ARG A 154 -26.63 -45.27 19.28
C ARG A 154 -25.63 -46.41 19.12
N VAL A 155 -26.10 -47.66 19.20
CA VAL A 155 -25.24 -48.86 19.14
C VAL A 155 -24.67 -49.03 17.72
N ARG A 156 -25.55 -49.09 16.72
CA ARG A 156 -25.15 -49.26 15.32
C ARG A 156 -24.39 -48.04 14.79
N ALA A 157 -24.75 -46.83 15.19
CA ALA A 157 -24.00 -45.63 14.82
C ALA A 157 -22.53 -45.69 15.28
N LYS A 158 -22.27 -46.25 16.46
CA LYS A 158 -20.93 -46.45 17.00
C LYS A 158 -20.18 -47.58 16.28
N GLU A 159 -20.87 -48.68 16.00
CA GLU A 159 -20.29 -49.86 15.33
C GLU A 159 -19.99 -49.60 13.85
N GLU A 160 -20.97 -49.09 13.09
CA GLU A 160 -20.89 -48.90 11.65
C GLU A 160 -20.17 -47.59 11.26
N LEU A 161 -20.49 -46.47 11.94
CA LEU A 161 -19.98 -45.14 11.57
C LEU A 161 -18.92 -44.58 12.53
N GLY A 162 -18.65 -45.25 13.66
CA GLY A 162 -17.77 -44.72 14.70
C GLY A 162 -18.33 -43.49 15.43
N MET A 163 -19.60 -43.16 15.21
CA MET A 163 -20.22 -41.96 15.77
C MET A 163 -20.58 -42.16 17.24
N VAL A 164 -20.20 -41.19 18.08
CA VAL A 164 -20.61 -41.13 19.49
C VAL A 164 -21.24 -39.76 19.76
N PHE A 165 -22.45 -39.79 20.31
CA PHE A 165 -23.15 -38.60 20.79
C PHE A 165 -23.02 -38.50 22.31
N THR A 166 -22.88 -37.29 22.82
CA THR A 166 -23.16 -37.01 24.24
C THR A 166 -24.67 -37.11 24.50
N GLU A 167 -25.07 -37.23 25.77
CA GLU A 167 -26.50 -37.27 26.13
C GLU A 167 -27.25 -36.03 25.65
N GLU A 168 -26.64 -34.85 25.83
CA GLU A 168 -27.19 -33.57 25.39
C GLU A 168 -27.31 -33.50 23.86
N GLN A 169 -26.28 -33.91 23.13
CA GLN A 169 -26.34 -33.97 21.65
C GLN A 169 -27.41 -34.94 21.16
N TRP A 170 -27.59 -36.08 21.85
CA TRP A 170 -28.61 -37.06 21.48
C TRP A 170 -30.02 -36.51 21.70
N GLY A 171 -30.25 -35.79 22.79
CA GLY A 171 -31.52 -35.09 23.05
C GLY A 171 -31.85 -34.14 21.91
N HIS A 172 -30.96 -33.19 21.63
CA HIS A 172 -31.21 -32.18 20.59
C HIS A 172 -31.35 -32.75 19.17
N ILE A 173 -30.60 -33.78 18.77
CA ILE A 173 -30.82 -34.40 17.46
C ILE A 173 -32.15 -35.16 17.42
N SER A 174 -32.62 -35.69 18.56
CA SER A 174 -33.95 -36.32 18.65
C SER A 174 -35.05 -35.28 18.49
N ASP A 175 -34.87 -34.09 19.09
CA ASP A 175 -35.78 -32.95 18.90
C ASP A 175 -35.86 -32.55 17.41
N ILE A 176 -34.70 -32.40 16.74
CA ILE A 176 -34.64 -32.12 15.29
C ILE A 176 -35.40 -33.18 14.47
N VAL A 177 -35.27 -34.46 14.86
CA VAL A 177 -35.94 -35.57 14.18
C VAL A 177 -37.45 -35.53 14.35
N GLU A 178 -37.94 -35.20 15.54
CA GLU A 178 -39.39 -35.05 15.76
C GLU A 178 -39.96 -33.82 15.06
N GLU A 179 -39.25 -32.69 15.05
CA GLU A 179 -39.68 -31.48 14.33
C GLU A 179 -39.72 -31.72 12.81
N ILE A 180 -38.72 -32.41 12.24
CA ILE A 180 -38.73 -32.78 10.82
C ILE A 180 -39.88 -33.75 10.49
N ARG A 181 -40.16 -34.72 11.36
CA ARG A 181 -41.33 -35.62 11.16
C ARG A 181 -42.64 -34.84 11.19
N THR A 182 -42.75 -33.87 12.10
CA THR A 182 -43.93 -33.01 12.22
C THR A 182 -44.14 -32.17 10.95
N GLU A 183 -43.08 -31.54 10.44
CA GLU A 183 -43.14 -30.75 9.19
C GLU A 183 -43.41 -31.62 7.95
N LEU A 184 -42.79 -32.79 7.84
CA LEU A 184 -43.07 -33.73 6.74
C LEU A 184 -44.52 -34.24 6.79
N GLY A 185 -45.06 -34.47 7.99
CA GLY A 185 -46.46 -34.81 8.20
C GLY A 185 -47.42 -33.71 7.71
N ARG A 186 -47.09 -32.44 7.99
CA ARG A 186 -47.85 -31.28 7.51
C ARG A 186 -47.81 -31.13 5.99
N LEU A 187 -46.62 -31.24 5.38
CA LEU A 187 -46.43 -31.16 3.93
C LEU A 187 -47.10 -32.31 3.16
N SER A 188 -47.37 -33.43 3.83
CA SER A 188 -48.06 -34.58 3.26
C SER A 188 -49.60 -34.46 3.32
N ASN A 189 -50.13 -33.47 4.04
CA ASN A 189 -51.57 -33.24 4.15
C ASN A 189 -52.14 -32.61 2.86
N PRO A 190 -53.08 -33.25 2.15
CA PRO A 190 -53.57 -32.77 0.86
C PRO A 190 -54.27 -31.39 0.88
N ARG A 191 -54.70 -30.90 2.06
CA ARG A 191 -55.24 -29.52 2.19
C ARG A 191 -54.17 -28.42 2.02
N ASN A 192 -52.88 -28.71 2.25
CA ASN A 192 -51.80 -27.72 2.19
C ASN A 192 -51.08 -27.70 0.82
N LYS A 193 -51.57 -28.45 -0.17
CA LYS A 193 -50.95 -28.57 -1.50
C LYS A 193 -51.28 -27.43 -2.46
N GLU A 194 -52.24 -26.56 -2.14
CA GLU A 194 -52.67 -25.45 -3.00
C GLU A 194 -51.88 -24.13 -2.81
N LEU A 195 -50.88 -24.09 -1.93
CA LEU A 195 -50.16 -22.85 -1.57
C LEU A 195 -48.63 -22.87 -1.83
N LEU A 196 -48.15 -23.69 -2.77
CA LEU A 196 -46.74 -23.63 -3.22
C LEU A 196 -46.62 -22.71 -4.46
N PRO A 197 -45.85 -21.62 -4.40
CA PRO A 197 -45.57 -20.81 -5.58
C PRO A 197 -44.77 -21.63 -6.60
N THR A 198 -45.33 -21.84 -7.77
CA THR A 198 -44.57 -22.26 -8.95
C THR A 198 -43.64 -21.13 -9.34
N ASP A 199 -42.34 -21.39 -9.23
CA ASP A 199 -41.27 -20.47 -9.59
C ASP A 199 -41.27 -20.24 -11.11
N ASP A 200 -42.00 -19.21 -11.58
CA ASP A 200 -41.89 -18.67 -12.93
C ASP A 200 -41.87 -17.12 -12.89
N SER A 201 -40.71 -16.58 -13.26
CA SER A 201 -40.41 -15.25 -13.82
C SER A 201 -41.17 -13.97 -13.37
N GLY A 202 -40.39 -13.01 -12.81
CA GLY A 202 -40.34 -11.62 -13.28
C GLY A 202 -41.38 -10.59 -12.81
N TYR A 203 -40.86 -9.48 -12.24
CA TYR A 203 -41.42 -8.11 -12.17
C TYR A 203 -42.69 -7.82 -11.34
N LEU A 204 -42.48 -7.00 -10.30
CA LEU A 204 -43.33 -5.98 -9.63
C LEU A 204 -44.87 -5.99 -9.84
N SER A 205 -45.63 -5.96 -8.74
CA SER A 205 -46.58 -4.86 -8.43
C SER A 205 -47.12 -4.92 -6.99
N GLU A 206 -47.40 -3.74 -6.44
CA GLU A 206 -48.10 -3.47 -5.18
C GLU A 206 -49.62 -3.65 -5.33
N ASP A 207 -50.26 -3.79 -4.16
CA ASP A 207 -51.70 -3.69 -3.84
C ASP A 207 -52.65 -4.85 -4.24
N SER A 208 -53.13 -5.59 -3.24
CA SER A 208 -54.53 -5.44 -2.76
C SER A 208 -54.91 -6.45 -1.66
N ASN A 209 -55.80 -5.98 -0.79
CA ASN A 209 -56.32 -6.55 0.44
C ASN A 209 -57.46 -7.56 0.16
N ILE A 210 -57.32 -8.84 0.56
CA ILE A 210 -58.42 -9.82 0.66
C ILE A 210 -58.17 -10.84 1.79
N GLY A 211 -59.12 -10.97 2.72
CA GLY A 211 -59.53 -12.27 3.28
C GLY A 211 -58.93 -12.71 4.61
N ALA A 212 -59.52 -12.27 5.72
CA ALA A 212 -59.30 -12.83 7.05
C ALA A 212 -59.97 -14.23 7.18
N GLU A 213 -59.25 -15.28 6.76
CA GLU A 213 -59.49 -16.69 7.16
C GLU A 213 -58.22 -17.56 7.10
N ASP A 214 -57.10 -17.07 6.54
CA ASP A 214 -55.82 -17.80 6.40
C ASP A 214 -54.78 -17.54 7.52
N GLU A 215 -55.11 -16.71 8.52
CA GLU A 215 -54.13 -16.23 9.52
C GLU A 215 -53.77 -17.29 10.59
N TYR A 216 -54.62 -18.31 10.79
CA TYR A 216 -54.41 -19.35 11.81
C TYR A 216 -53.43 -20.46 11.39
N ASP A 217 -53.40 -20.85 10.12
CA ASP A 217 -52.53 -21.94 9.62
C ASP A 217 -51.11 -21.43 9.30
N GLY A 218 -51.00 -20.16 8.88
CA GLY A 218 -49.72 -19.47 8.68
C GLY A 218 -48.94 -19.25 9.98
N HIS A 219 -49.62 -18.95 11.09
CA HIS A 219 -48.99 -18.77 12.40
C HIS A 219 -48.39 -20.09 12.92
N MET A 220 -49.09 -21.22 12.75
CA MET A 220 -48.63 -22.56 13.14
C MET A 220 -47.48 -23.09 12.27
N ALA A 221 -47.45 -22.75 10.98
CA ALA A 221 -46.36 -23.09 10.06
C ALA A 221 -45.10 -22.22 10.31
N ALA A 222 -45.28 -20.94 10.64
CA ALA A 222 -44.20 -20.06 11.06
C ALA A 222 -43.60 -20.50 12.41
N GLU A 223 -44.45 -20.85 13.38
CA GLU A 223 -44.02 -21.35 14.70
C GLU A 223 -43.20 -22.64 14.61
N ALA A 224 -43.59 -23.61 13.79
CA ALA A 224 -42.83 -24.86 13.67
C ALA A 224 -41.55 -24.74 12.83
N ARG A 225 -41.50 -23.83 11.87
CA ARG A 225 -40.22 -23.49 11.21
C ARG A 225 -39.27 -22.84 12.21
N THR A 226 -39.80 -22.08 13.16
CA THR A 226 -39.02 -21.46 14.25
C THR A 226 -38.58 -22.49 15.30
N SER A 227 -39.38 -23.52 15.60
CA SER A 227 -39.00 -24.61 16.53
C SER A 227 -37.88 -25.48 15.95
N LEU A 228 -37.96 -25.87 14.68
CA LEU A 228 -36.91 -26.63 14.00
C LEU A 228 -35.60 -25.82 13.95
N ASP A 229 -35.67 -24.54 13.60
CA ASP A 229 -34.50 -23.66 13.54
C ASP A 229 -33.84 -23.53 14.93
N GLN A 230 -34.64 -23.39 16.00
CA GLN A 230 -34.14 -23.38 17.38
C GLN A 230 -33.52 -24.74 17.79
N ALA A 231 -34.11 -25.86 17.40
CA ALA A 231 -33.57 -27.20 17.68
C ALA A 231 -32.20 -27.41 16.98
N VAL A 232 -32.08 -26.98 15.73
CA VAL A 232 -30.81 -26.98 14.98
C VAL A 232 -29.76 -26.11 15.65
N PHE A 233 -30.15 -24.92 16.13
CA PHE A 233 -29.26 -24.03 16.87
C PHE A 233 -28.74 -24.66 18.16
N CYS A 234 -29.64 -25.21 19.00
CA CYS A 234 -29.28 -25.87 20.25
C CYS A 234 -28.35 -27.06 20.00
N PHE A 235 -28.63 -27.89 18.98
CA PHE A 235 -27.75 -29.00 18.61
C PHE A 235 -26.34 -28.54 18.20
N MET A 236 -26.26 -27.46 17.42
CA MET A 236 -24.98 -26.88 17.01
C MET A 236 -24.21 -26.32 18.23
N ALA A 237 -24.89 -25.60 19.13
CA ALA A 237 -24.30 -25.05 20.35
C ALA A 237 -23.77 -26.16 21.28
N ALA A 238 -24.56 -27.21 21.55
CA ALA A 238 -24.15 -28.37 22.34
C ALA A 238 -22.97 -29.13 21.71
N SER A 239 -22.92 -29.19 20.38
CA SER A 239 -21.82 -29.81 19.64
C SER A 239 -20.52 -29.01 19.72
N ILE A 240 -20.62 -27.69 19.89
CA ILE A 240 -19.50 -26.74 20.02
C ILE A 240 -18.98 -26.67 21.46
N LYS A 241 -19.87 -26.42 22.44
CA LYS A 241 -19.54 -26.18 23.85
C LYS A 241 -19.36 -27.48 24.64
N CYS A 242 -18.54 -28.39 24.11
CA CYS A 242 -18.22 -29.67 24.74
C CYS A 242 -16.73 -29.76 25.11
N LYS A 243 -16.45 -30.24 26.33
CA LYS A 243 -15.08 -30.63 26.74
C LYS A 243 -14.79 -32.04 26.25
N VAL A 244 -13.56 -32.28 25.78
CA VAL A 244 -13.12 -33.54 25.19
C VAL A 244 -11.75 -33.95 25.76
N GLY A 245 -11.71 -35.16 26.33
CA GLY A 245 -10.54 -35.72 27.03
C GLY A 245 -9.61 -36.53 26.11
N GLY A 246 -9.02 -37.62 26.63
CA GLY A 246 -8.15 -38.52 25.85
C GLY A 246 -8.86 -39.27 24.71
N THR A 247 -10.18 -39.44 24.82
CA THR A 247 -11.08 -40.01 23.81
C THR A 247 -11.70 -38.89 22.97
N TRP A 248 -10.97 -38.41 21.95
CA TRP A 248 -11.35 -37.23 21.15
C TRP A 248 -12.70 -37.40 20.46
N TYR A 249 -12.98 -38.61 19.97
CA TYR A 249 -14.19 -38.95 19.21
C TYR A 249 -15.38 -39.31 20.09
N SER A 250 -15.45 -38.72 21.29
CA SER A 250 -16.64 -38.77 22.15
C SER A 250 -17.68 -37.70 21.78
N ASN A 251 -17.32 -36.78 20.89
CA ASN A 251 -18.18 -35.70 20.40
C ASN A 251 -18.45 -35.88 18.90
N ALA A 252 -19.72 -35.76 18.51
CA ALA A 252 -20.17 -36.01 17.14
C ALA A 252 -19.49 -35.11 16.09
N LEU A 253 -19.12 -33.87 16.43
CA LEU A 253 -18.45 -32.95 15.50
C LEU A 253 -17.00 -33.37 15.22
N LEU A 254 -16.30 -33.92 16.22
CA LEU A 254 -14.96 -34.50 16.01
C LEU A 254 -15.02 -35.84 15.26
N CYS A 255 -16.05 -36.66 15.49
CA CYS A 255 -16.31 -37.85 14.68
C CYS A 255 -16.54 -37.49 13.21
N PHE A 256 -17.37 -36.48 12.95
CA PHE A 256 -17.58 -35.97 11.60
C PHE A 256 -16.29 -35.47 10.96
N CYS A 257 -15.45 -34.73 11.70
CA CYS A 257 -14.14 -34.33 11.19
C CYS A 257 -13.36 -35.56 10.69
N ALA A 258 -13.25 -36.61 11.49
CA ALA A 258 -12.54 -37.82 11.10
C ALA A 258 -13.19 -38.51 9.88
N ALA A 259 -14.51 -38.65 9.87
CA ALA A 259 -15.26 -39.27 8.77
C ALA A 259 -15.11 -38.50 7.45
N ALA A 260 -15.14 -37.17 7.51
CA ALA A 260 -14.94 -36.29 6.35
C ALA A 260 -13.50 -36.36 5.79
N GLY A 261 -12.56 -36.93 6.55
CA GLY A 261 -11.19 -37.23 6.15
C GLY A 261 -11.05 -38.51 5.34
N VAL A 262 -12.06 -39.38 5.25
CA VAL A 262 -12.01 -40.62 4.45
C VAL A 262 -12.09 -40.29 2.95
N HIS A 263 -11.22 -40.89 2.13
CA HIS A 263 -11.22 -40.68 0.69
C HIS A 263 -12.18 -41.65 -0.01
N GLY A 264 -13.02 -41.13 -0.92
CA GLY A 264 -14.08 -41.93 -1.55
C GLY A 264 -13.65 -42.82 -2.70
N ALA A 265 -12.50 -42.53 -3.30
CA ALA A 265 -12.02 -43.21 -4.51
C ALA A 265 -10.80 -44.11 -4.28
N SER A 266 -10.04 -43.92 -3.20
CA SER A 266 -8.82 -44.68 -2.91
C SER A 266 -8.86 -45.25 -1.51
N GLU A 267 -8.10 -46.33 -1.29
CA GLU A 267 -7.82 -46.89 0.02
C GLU A 267 -7.07 -45.82 0.85
N GLY A 268 -7.76 -45.14 1.77
CA GLY A 268 -7.11 -44.28 2.76
C GLY A 268 -7.78 -42.94 3.05
N TYR A 269 -7.01 -42.08 3.70
CA TYR A 269 -7.45 -40.77 4.18
C TYR A 269 -6.97 -39.64 3.27
N GLN A 270 -7.67 -38.50 3.33
CA GLN A 270 -7.29 -37.28 2.66
C GLN A 270 -5.99 -36.72 3.25
N GLU A 271 -5.12 -36.27 2.35
CA GLU A 271 -3.91 -35.54 2.71
C GLU A 271 -4.23 -34.21 3.41
N ALA A 272 -3.34 -33.79 4.31
CA ALA A 272 -3.52 -32.59 5.13
C ALA A 272 -3.83 -31.32 4.31
N TRP A 273 -3.23 -31.17 3.12
CA TRP A 273 -3.40 -29.99 2.27
C TRP A 273 -4.78 -29.90 1.60
N LEU A 274 -5.45 -31.03 1.37
CA LEU A 274 -6.82 -31.09 0.87
C LEU A 274 -7.82 -30.92 2.02
N TYR A 275 -7.53 -31.55 3.16
CA TYR A 275 -8.46 -31.63 4.28
C TYR A 275 -8.56 -30.36 5.13
N THR A 276 -7.48 -29.56 5.24
CA THR A 276 -7.47 -28.30 6.02
C THR A 276 -8.55 -27.29 5.61
N GLY A 277 -9.09 -27.38 4.38
CA GLY A 277 -10.24 -26.59 3.94
C GLY A 277 -11.54 -26.91 4.70
N THR A 278 -11.76 -28.18 5.03
CA THR A 278 -12.92 -28.66 5.82
C THR A 278 -12.86 -28.12 7.25
N LEU A 279 -11.69 -28.21 7.89
CA LEU A 279 -11.49 -27.66 9.24
C LEU A 279 -11.70 -26.13 9.28
N ALA A 280 -11.29 -25.42 8.23
CA ALA A 280 -11.49 -23.97 8.14
C ALA A 280 -12.96 -23.58 7.99
N ALA A 281 -13.77 -24.38 7.27
CA ALA A 281 -15.21 -24.20 7.20
C ALA A 281 -15.88 -24.40 8.57
N LEU A 282 -15.49 -25.48 9.28
CA LEU A 282 -16.02 -25.77 10.61
C LEU A 282 -15.63 -24.71 11.63
N GLN A 283 -14.37 -24.26 11.69
CA GLN A 283 -13.99 -23.15 12.59
C GLN A 283 -14.80 -21.87 12.34
N TRP A 284 -15.19 -21.60 11.09
CA TRP A 284 -16.02 -20.45 10.76
C TRP A 284 -17.45 -20.63 11.28
N LEU A 285 -18.07 -21.80 11.06
CA LEU A 285 -19.40 -22.12 11.60
C LEU A 285 -19.38 -22.07 13.14
N ILE A 286 -18.40 -22.71 13.77
CA ILE A 286 -18.25 -22.77 15.24
C ILE A 286 -18.19 -21.35 15.84
N ARG A 287 -17.38 -20.46 15.27
CA ARG A 287 -17.29 -19.06 15.72
C ARG A 287 -18.59 -18.30 15.56
N LEU A 288 -19.31 -18.53 14.46
CA LEU A 288 -20.56 -17.85 14.17
C LEU A 288 -21.66 -18.25 15.16
N PHE A 289 -21.86 -19.55 15.38
CA PHE A 289 -22.85 -20.05 16.34
C PHE A 289 -22.46 -19.72 17.79
N PHE A 290 -21.17 -19.79 18.14
CA PHE A 290 -20.70 -19.39 19.48
C PHE A 290 -20.98 -17.92 19.79
N LEU A 291 -20.84 -17.04 18.79
CA LEU A 291 -21.14 -15.62 18.96
C LEU A 291 -22.61 -15.42 19.27
N GLU A 292 -23.52 -16.03 18.50
CA GLU A 292 -24.95 -15.88 18.74
C GLU A 292 -25.38 -16.50 20.08
N ASP A 293 -24.82 -17.65 20.45
CA ASP A 293 -25.14 -18.35 21.69
C ASP A 293 -24.83 -17.52 22.95
N TYR A 294 -23.73 -16.75 22.94
CA TYR A 294 -23.44 -15.85 24.07
C TYR A 294 -24.37 -14.62 24.11
N TRP A 295 -24.75 -14.10 22.94
CA TRP A 295 -25.53 -12.86 22.80
C TRP A 295 -27.04 -13.09 22.72
N GLN A 296 -27.50 -14.33 22.84
CA GLN A 296 -28.92 -14.66 22.86
C GLN A 296 -29.62 -13.92 24.02
N GLY A 297 -30.69 -13.19 23.71
CA GLY A 297 -31.46 -12.42 24.70
C GLY A 297 -30.80 -11.15 25.23
N ARG A 298 -29.68 -10.71 24.64
CA ARG A 298 -28.97 -9.46 25.00
C ARG A 298 -29.26 -8.32 24.01
N PRO A 299 -29.00 -7.05 24.39
CA PRO A 299 -29.29 -5.88 23.55
C PRO A 299 -28.74 -6.00 22.13
N LEU A 300 -29.54 -5.52 21.18
CA LEU A 300 -29.31 -5.64 19.74
C LEU A 300 -28.56 -4.42 19.17
N ALA A 301 -28.54 -3.30 19.90
CA ALA A 301 -27.95 -2.05 19.45
C ALA A 301 -26.52 -1.88 20.02
N LEU A 302 -25.60 -1.40 19.16
CA LEU A 302 -24.17 -1.25 19.49
C LEU A 302 -23.92 -0.32 20.69
N ASP A 303 -24.78 0.67 20.88
CA ASP A 303 -24.78 1.67 21.95
C ASP A 303 -25.35 1.16 23.27
N GLU A 304 -26.06 0.03 23.25
CA GLU A 304 -26.63 -0.63 24.44
C GLU A 304 -25.71 -1.74 25.00
N VAL A 305 -24.57 -2.01 24.36
CA VAL A 305 -23.60 -3.02 24.81
C VAL A 305 -22.75 -2.46 25.95
N ASP A 306 -22.98 -2.98 27.17
CA ASP A 306 -22.23 -2.58 28.35
C ASP A 306 -20.85 -3.28 28.46
N VAL A 307 -19.99 -2.71 29.30
CA VAL A 307 -18.64 -3.24 29.54
C VAL A 307 -18.70 -4.64 30.15
N ALA A 308 -19.67 -4.90 31.04
CA ALA A 308 -19.85 -6.20 31.69
C ALA A 308 -20.14 -7.31 30.67
N ALA A 309 -20.96 -7.05 29.64
CA ALA A 309 -21.23 -8.01 28.59
C ALA A 309 -19.98 -8.31 27.74
N MET A 310 -19.12 -7.31 27.49
CA MET A 310 -17.84 -7.51 26.80
C MET A 310 -16.83 -8.32 27.63
N GLU A 311 -16.72 -8.04 28.93
CA GLU A 311 -15.86 -8.80 29.84
C GLU A 311 -16.32 -10.25 29.98
N GLY A 312 -17.61 -10.48 30.16
CA GLY A 312 -18.17 -11.84 30.18
C GLY A 312 -17.95 -12.60 28.87
N PHE A 313 -17.95 -11.92 27.71
CA PHE A 313 -17.69 -12.58 26.42
C PHE A 313 -16.24 -13.03 26.35
N ARG A 314 -15.32 -12.20 26.83
CA ARG A 314 -13.89 -12.53 26.90
C ARG A 314 -13.65 -13.76 27.80
N GLU A 315 -14.37 -13.88 28.90
CA GLU A 315 -14.29 -15.05 29.79
C GLU A 315 -14.82 -16.32 29.12
N GLU A 316 -16.00 -16.26 28.51
CA GLU A 316 -16.58 -17.41 27.79
C GLU A 316 -15.73 -17.81 26.57
N HIS A 317 -15.15 -16.84 25.86
CA HIS A 317 -14.20 -17.09 24.77
C HIS A 317 -12.95 -17.81 25.29
N ALA A 318 -12.36 -17.33 26.39
CA ALA A 318 -11.21 -17.97 27.02
C ALA A 318 -11.52 -19.41 27.48
N ARG A 319 -12.77 -19.66 27.90
CA ARG A 319 -13.22 -20.98 28.38
C ARG A 319 -13.43 -22.00 27.26
N TRP A 320 -14.00 -21.57 26.13
CA TRP A 320 -14.50 -22.49 25.09
C TRP A 320 -13.70 -22.47 23.78
N MET A 321 -13.16 -21.32 23.40
CA MET A 321 -12.68 -21.06 22.03
C MET A 321 -11.14 -21.01 21.91
N CYS A 322 -10.42 -20.95 23.04
CA CYS A 322 -8.96 -20.86 23.05
C CYS A 322 -8.24 -22.21 23.03
N VAL A 323 -7.00 -22.19 22.55
CA VAL A 323 -6.08 -23.33 22.61
C VAL A 323 -5.78 -23.69 24.07
N GLY A 324 -5.63 -24.99 24.35
CA GLY A 324 -5.29 -25.49 25.70
C GLY A 324 -6.49 -25.73 26.61
N THR A 325 -7.71 -25.49 26.12
CA THR A 325 -8.95 -25.58 26.93
C THR A 325 -9.61 -26.97 26.91
N PHE A 326 -9.01 -27.96 26.24
CA PHE A 326 -9.56 -29.31 26.02
C PHE A 326 -10.98 -29.30 25.45
N THR A 327 -11.31 -28.35 24.58
CA THR A 327 -12.62 -28.25 23.91
C THR A 327 -12.55 -28.79 22.48
N VAL A 328 -13.73 -29.00 21.88
CA VAL A 328 -13.86 -29.32 20.44
C VAL A 328 -13.13 -28.28 19.58
N MET A 329 -13.34 -26.98 19.87
CA MET A 329 -12.65 -25.90 19.16
C MET A 329 -11.13 -25.96 19.34
N SER A 330 -10.63 -26.16 20.57
CA SER A 330 -9.19 -26.30 20.82
C SER A 330 -8.58 -27.46 20.02
N ARG A 331 -9.28 -28.58 19.86
CA ARG A 331 -8.79 -29.72 19.05
C ARG A 331 -8.73 -29.38 17.57
N ILE A 332 -9.79 -28.75 17.05
CA ILE A 332 -9.83 -28.32 15.64
C ILE A 332 -8.75 -27.27 15.34
N ILE A 333 -8.44 -26.36 16.29
CA ILE A 333 -7.32 -25.41 16.15
C ILE A 333 -5.99 -26.16 16.08
N ASN A 334 -5.74 -27.09 16.99
CA ASN A 334 -4.51 -27.89 17.01
C ASN A 334 -4.34 -28.73 15.74
N TRP A 335 -5.41 -29.36 15.27
CA TRP A 335 -5.39 -30.12 14.02
C TRP A 335 -5.09 -29.23 12.81
N MET A 336 -5.65 -28.02 12.77
CA MET A 336 -5.33 -27.07 11.70
C MET A 336 -3.87 -26.60 11.75
N ALA A 337 -3.34 -26.34 12.95
CA ALA A 337 -1.94 -25.93 13.13
C ALA A 337 -0.99 -27.03 12.65
N TYR A 338 -1.23 -28.28 13.09
CA TYR A 338 -0.44 -29.43 12.67
C TYR A 338 -0.54 -29.68 11.16
N GLY A 339 -1.73 -29.56 10.56
CA GLY A 339 -1.94 -29.83 9.14
C GLY A 339 -1.28 -28.80 8.23
N LYS A 340 -1.24 -27.53 8.67
CA LYS A 340 -0.45 -26.48 8.00
C LYS A 340 1.05 -26.75 8.11
N GLY A 341 1.53 -27.16 9.28
CA GLY A 341 2.93 -27.54 9.48
C GLY A 341 3.35 -28.74 8.63
N HIS A 342 2.51 -29.78 8.59
CA HIS A 342 2.74 -30.98 7.78
C HIS A 342 2.79 -30.63 6.28
N ARG A 343 1.83 -29.85 5.77
CA ARG A 343 1.82 -29.37 4.39
C ARG A 343 3.09 -28.63 3.97
N ASN A 344 3.73 -27.91 4.89
CA ASN A 344 4.97 -27.19 4.60
C ASN A 344 6.19 -28.13 4.50
N LYS A 345 6.11 -29.32 5.12
CA LYS A 345 7.20 -30.31 5.18
C LYS A 345 7.12 -31.39 4.08
N THR A 346 5.92 -31.75 3.63
CA THR A 346 5.72 -32.69 2.51
C THR A 346 5.79 -31.93 1.17
N GLY A 347 6.89 -32.06 0.43
CA GLY A 347 7.05 -31.46 -0.91
C GLY A 347 5.91 -31.87 -1.86
N GLY A 348 5.41 -30.92 -2.67
CA GLY A 348 4.27 -31.17 -3.56
C GLY A 348 4.57 -32.19 -4.68
N THR A 349 3.56 -32.96 -5.09
CA THR A 349 3.66 -33.92 -6.21
C THR A 349 3.98 -33.17 -7.51
N PRO A 350 4.97 -33.62 -8.32
CA PRO A 350 5.30 -32.96 -9.59
C PRO A 350 4.12 -33.06 -10.57
N SER A 351 3.59 -31.90 -10.99
CA SER A 351 2.38 -31.80 -11.84
C SER A 351 2.69 -31.43 -13.30
N VAL A 352 3.96 -31.22 -13.63
CA VAL A 352 4.41 -30.70 -14.93
C VAL A 352 5.59 -31.50 -15.46
N ARG A 353 5.58 -31.81 -16.76
CA ARG A 353 6.66 -32.50 -17.48
C ARG A 353 6.82 -31.89 -18.87
N TRP A 354 8.04 -31.82 -19.40
CA TRP A 354 8.32 -31.42 -20.78
C TRP A 354 8.54 -32.64 -21.69
N SER A 355 8.26 -32.49 -22.99
CA SER A 355 8.78 -33.38 -24.03
C SER A 355 10.31 -33.23 -24.15
N GLU A 356 10.99 -34.24 -24.72
CA GLU A 356 12.46 -34.24 -24.87
C GLU A 356 12.96 -33.14 -25.80
N ASP A 357 12.17 -32.81 -26.83
CA ASP A 357 12.42 -31.72 -27.78
C ASP A 357 11.94 -30.35 -27.26
N GLU A 358 11.33 -30.33 -26.07
CA GLU A 358 10.81 -29.13 -25.40
C GLU A 358 9.79 -28.32 -26.20
N SER A 359 9.22 -28.92 -27.25
CA SER A 359 8.16 -28.32 -28.05
C SER A 359 6.80 -28.40 -27.36
N THR A 360 6.67 -29.29 -26.38
CA THR A 360 5.42 -29.66 -25.72
C THR A 360 5.54 -29.71 -24.19
N LEU A 361 4.57 -29.09 -23.50
CA LEU A 361 4.42 -29.10 -22.05
C LEU A 361 3.24 -30.00 -21.64
N TYR A 362 3.47 -30.97 -20.78
CA TYR A 362 2.43 -31.79 -20.16
C TYR A 362 2.08 -31.23 -18.78
N HIS A 363 0.81 -30.96 -18.53
CA HIS A 363 0.31 -30.55 -17.22
C HIS A 363 -0.88 -31.42 -16.81
N ASN A 364 -0.71 -32.24 -15.76
CA ASN A 364 -1.70 -33.24 -15.31
C ASN A 364 -2.14 -34.21 -16.42
N GLY A 365 -1.22 -34.62 -17.31
CA GLY A 365 -1.49 -35.56 -18.39
C GLY A 365 -1.99 -34.94 -19.71
N ASP A 366 -2.50 -33.70 -19.69
CA ASP A 366 -2.90 -33.01 -20.92
C ASP A 366 -1.71 -32.33 -21.60
N GLU A 367 -1.70 -32.35 -22.93
CA GLU A 367 -0.66 -31.81 -23.80
C GLU A 367 -0.88 -30.32 -24.13
N LEU A 368 0.21 -29.54 -24.17
CA LEU A 368 0.24 -28.16 -24.63
C LEU A 368 1.44 -27.94 -25.56
N VAL A 369 1.17 -27.80 -26.85
CA VAL A 369 2.19 -27.48 -27.86
C VAL A 369 2.53 -25.99 -27.78
N VAL A 370 3.82 -25.67 -27.63
CA VAL A 370 4.29 -24.28 -27.42
C VAL A 370 4.01 -23.39 -28.63
N SER A 371 4.19 -23.90 -29.84
CA SER A 371 3.96 -23.15 -31.09
C SER A 371 2.49 -22.77 -31.29
N GLU A 372 1.56 -23.67 -30.94
CA GLU A 372 0.12 -23.39 -30.96
C GLU A 372 -0.24 -22.27 -29.97
N PHE A 373 0.35 -22.31 -28.76
CA PHE A 373 0.16 -21.27 -27.76
C PHE A 373 0.72 -19.90 -28.22
N GLN A 374 1.90 -19.86 -28.84
CA GLN A 374 2.48 -18.63 -29.41
C GLN A 374 1.66 -18.10 -30.58
N HIS A 375 1.14 -18.97 -31.45
CA HIS A 375 0.25 -18.57 -32.54
C HIS A 375 -1.04 -17.96 -32.01
N MET A 376 -1.69 -18.61 -31.04
CA MET A 376 -2.86 -18.06 -30.34
C MET A 376 -2.59 -16.66 -29.78
N ALA A 377 -1.47 -16.47 -29.07
CA ALA A 377 -1.13 -15.18 -28.47
C ALA A 377 -0.99 -14.06 -29.53
N ARG A 378 -0.37 -14.35 -30.69
CA ARG A 378 -0.25 -13.41 -31.81
C ARG A 378 -1.58 -13.13 -32.47
N ASP A 379 -2.37 -14.16 -32.74
CA ASP A 379 -3.66 -14.05 -33.38
C ASP A 379 -4.64 -13.18 -32.57
N MET A 380 -4.58 -13.25 -31.23
CA MET A 380 -5.38 -12.36 -30.37
C MET A 380 -5.16 -10.86 -30.65
N ILE A 381 -3.92 -10.43 -30.92
CA ILE A 381 -3.62 -9.03 -31.26
C ILE A 381 -4.21 -8.69 -32.64
N VAL A 382 -4.07 -9.58 -33.62
CA VAL A 382 -4.61 -9.41 -34.98
C VAL A 382 -6.13 -9.33 -34.96
N GLN A 383 -6.80 -10.20 -34.18
CA GLN A 383 -8.25 -10.15 -33.98
C GLN A 383 -8.68 -8.83 -33.31
N ALA A 384 -7.95 -8.36 -32.30
CA ALA A 384 -8.25 -7.10 -31.64
C ALA A 384 -8.11 -5.91 -32.61
N ASP A 385 -7.06 -5.91 -33.42
CA ASP A 385 -6.80 -4.90 -34.46
C ASP A 385 -7.89 -4.89 -35.54
N THR A 386 -8.31 -6.07 -35.99
CA THR A 386 -9.42 -6.23 -36.94
C THR A 386 -10.73 -5.66 -36.38
N ILE A 387 -11.04 -5.93 -35.11
CA ILE A 387 -12.24 -5.38 -34.46
C ILE A 387 -12.10 -3.87 -34.26
N ALA A 388 -10.91 -3.37 -33.91
CA ALA A 388 -10.65 -1.92 -33.84
C ALA A 388 -10.92 -1.26 -35.20
N ASN A 389 -10.46 -1.85 -36.31
CA ASN A 389 -10.74 -1.36 -37.65
C ASN A 389 -12.24 -1.32 -37.99
N GLN A 390 -13.00 -2.32 -37.53
CA GLN A 390 -14.47 -2.30 -37.66
C GLN A 390 -15.13 -1.22 -36.79
N LEU A 391 -14.59 -0.94 -35.60
CA LEU A 391 -15.10 0.11 -34.70
C LEU A 391 -14.86 1.52 -35.25
N PHE A 392 -13.78 1.71 -35.99
CA PHE A 392 -13.40 2.95 -36.69
C PHE A 392 -13.74 2.94 -38.20
N ARG A 393 -14.57 2.01 -38.67
CA ARG A 393 -15.08 1.96 -40.06
C ARG A 393 -13.97 1.98 -41.14
N GLY A 394 -12.84 1.33 -40.91
CA GLY A 394 -11.73 1.27 -41.87
C GLY A 394 -10.63 2.32 -41.65
N GLN A 395 -10.81 3.24 -40.70
CA GLN A 395 -9.86 4.32 -40.43
C GLN A 395 -8.82 3.97 -39.36
N TRP A 396 -8.81 2.74 -38.84
CA TRP A 396 -7.94 2.38 -37.72
C TRP A 396 -6.46 2.38 -38.08
N ASP A 397 -6.09 1.99 -39.30
CA ASP A 397 -4.68 1.92 -39.71
C ASP A 397 -4.01 3.30 -39.64
N GLU A 398 -4.69 4.34 -40.14
CA GLU A 398 -4.23 5.73 -40.05
C GLU A 398 -4.24 6.24 -38.60
N LEU A 399 -5.34 5.99 -37.86
CA LEU A 399 -5.49 6.45 -36.49
C LEU A 399 -4.50 5.80 -35.53
N SER A 400 -4.21 4.51 -35.70
CA SER A 400 -3.26 3.76 -34.86
C SER A 400 -1.82 4.27 -35.06
N GLN A 401 -1.46 4.67 -36.28
CA GLN A 401 -0.16 5.28 -36.59
C GLN A 401 -0.04 6.69 -36.01
N SER A 402 -1.16 7.41 -35.85
CA SER A 402 -1.16 8.73 -35.20
C SER A 402 -0.81 8.67 -33.70
N ILE A 403 -0.93 7.49 -33.06
CA ILE A 403 -0.60 7.30 -31.64
C ILE A 403 0.92 7.14 -31.49
N LEU A 404 1.60 8.27 -31.32
CA LEU A 404 3.03 8.30 -30.98
C LEU A 404 3.23 7.99 -29.49
N MET A 405 3.39 6.70 -29.15
CA MET A 405 3.50 6.25 -27.76
C MET A 405 4.61 6.98 -26.97
N SER A 406 5.76 7.26 -27.59
CA SER A 406 6.88 7.99 -26.99
C SER A 406 6.57 9.44 -26.63
N ARG A 407 5.54 10.05 -27.25
CA ARG A 407 5.11 11.42 -27.00
C ARG A 407 4.11 11.53 -25.86
N ILE A 408 3.46 10.43 -25.47
CA ILE A 408 2.47 10.43 -24.39
C ILE A 408 3.19 10.68 -23.06
N LYS A 409 2.78 11.74 -22.35
CA LYS A 409 3.29 12.07 -21.03
C LYS A 409 2.31 11.65 -19.97
N ASP A 410 2.77 10.92 -18.96
CA ASP A 410 1.91 10.44 -17.88
C ASP A 410 2.58 10.65 -16.52
N HIS A 411 1.77 10.81 -15.48
CA HIS A 411 2.24 10.98 -14.11
C HIS A 411 1.83 9.78 -13.28
N MET A 412 2.77 9.08 -12.66
CA MET A 412 2.45 7.94 -11.80
C MET A 412 1.70 8.30 -10.51
N ALA A 413 1.78 9.57 -10.07
CA ALA A 413 1.09 10.06 -8.89
C ALA A 413 -0.42 10.29 -9.13
N ARG A 414 -1.20 10.25 -8.05
CA ARG A 414 -2.65 10.56 -8.09
C ARG A 414 -2.85 12.03 -8.45
N ARG A 415 -3.68 12.30 -9.46
CA ARG A 415 -4.04 13.65 -9.90
C ARG A 415 -5.46 14.07 -9.50
N GLY A 416 -6.28 13.12 -9.04
CA GLY A 416 -7.66 13.37 -8.57
C GLY A 416 -8.68 12.47 -9.26
N THR A 417 -9.89 12.37 -8.73
CA THR A 417 -10.91 11.43 -9.23
C THR A 417 -11.19 11.62 -10.73
N GLY A 418 -11.20 10.52 -11.49
CA GLY A 418 -11.43 10.51 -12.93
C GLY A 418 -10.20 10.88 -13.78
N GLN A 419 -9.09 11.30 -13.17
CA GLN A 419 -7.89 11.72 -13.89
C GLN A 419 -7.08 10.53 -14.42
N SER A 420 -6.48 10.70 -15.59
CA SER A 420 -5.61 9.72 -16.27
C SER A 420 -4.67 10.46 -17.23
N PHE A 421 -3.81 9.75 -17.97
CA PHE A 421 -2.93 10.37 -18.97
C PHE A 421 -3.71 11.17 -20.03
N VAL A 422 -4.94 10.74 -20.32
CA VAL A 422 -5.88 11.40 -21.25
C VAL A 422 -6.23 12.83 -20.82
N HIS A 423 -6.13 13.15 -19.52
CA HIS A 423 -6.45 14.45 -18.94
C HIS A 423 -5.21 15.31 -18.68
N ASP A 424 -4.04 14.91 -19.19
CA ASP A 424 -2.83 15.73 -19.15
C ASP A 424 -2.80 16.69 -20.33
N ASP A 425 -2.64 18.00 -20.08
CA ASP A 425 -2.64 19.03 -21.13
C ASP A 425 -1.56 18.79 -22.20
N ARG A 426 -0.46 18.14 -21.82
CA ARG A 426 0.63 17.78 -22.76
C ARG A 426 0.20 16.73 -23.78
N ASN A 427 -0.92 16.04 -23.54
CA ASN A 427 -1.48 15.02 -24.41
C ASN A 427 -2.68 15.50 -25.24
N GLN A 428 -2.99 16.81 -25.26
CA GLN A 428 -4.11 17.35 -26.07
C GLN A 428 -3.99 17.03 -27.57
N TRP A 429 -2.77 16.81 -28.08
CA TRP A 429 -2.53 16.37 -29.46
C TRP A 429 -3.17 15.00 -29.80
N LEU A 430 -3.50 14.17 -28.80
CA LEU A 430 -4.26 12.94 -29.01
C LEU A 430 -5.74 13.19 -29.34
N GLU A 431 -6.23 14.42 -29.16
CA GLU A 431 -7.66 14.78 -29.18
C GLU A 431 -8.49 13.82 -28.32
N PRO A 432 -8.23 13.74 -27.01
CA PRO A 432 -8.97 12.85 -26.13
C PRO A 432 -10.47 13.19 -26.11
N GLY A 433 -11.32 12.18 -26.20
CA GLY A 433 -12.78 12.36 -26.23
C GLY A 433 -13.48 11.56 -27.34
N PRO A 434 -14.82 11.70 -27.45
CA PRO A 434 -15.61 10.88 -28.38
C PRO A 434 -15.49 11.32 -29.84
N GLY A 435 -14.97 12.53 -30.11
CA GLY A 435 -15.04 13.17 -31.43
C GLY A 435 -14.48 12.35 -32.58
N LYS A 436 -13.29 11.73 -32.40
CA LYS A 436 -12.67 10.88 -33.42
C LYS A 436 -13.54 9.68 -33.81
N VAL A 437 -14.07 8.98 -32.80
CA VAL A 437 -14.97 7.83 -33.03
C VAL A 437 -16.26 8.30 -33.68
N LEU A 438 -16.87 9.38 -33.18
CA LEU A 438 -18.14 9.88 -33.70
C LEU A 438 -18.03 10.28 -35.17
N ARG A 439 -16.98 11.00 -35.58
CA ARG A 439 -16.72 11.33 -36.99
C ARG A 439 -16.60 10.07 -37.86
N ALA A 440 -15.94 9.02 -37.36
CA ALA A 440 -15.79 7.77 -38.08
C ALA A 440 -17.11 7.00 -38.25
N ILE A 441 -18.02 7.05 -37.27
CA ILE A 441 -19.24 6.24 -37.27
C ILE A 441 -20.51 7.02 -37.62
N GLU A 442 -20.46 8.35 -37.73
CA GLU A 442 -21.59 9.28 -37.83
C GLU A 442 -22.65 8.83 -38.83
N THR A 443 -22.26 8.65 -40.09
CA THR A 443 -23.15 8.23 -41.20
C THR A 443 -23.88 6.92 -40.94
N SER A 444 -23.30 6.07 -40.08
CA SER A 444 -23.81 4.74 -39.77
C SER A 444 -24.70 4.68 -38.54
N VAL A 445 -24.51 5.56 -37.55
CA VAL A 445 -25.26 5.54 -36.30
C VAL A 445 -26.25 6.69 -36.18
N PHE A 446 -26.10 7.74 -36.98
CA PHE A 446 -26.95 8.91 -36.97
C PHE A 446 -27.48 9.19 -38.38
N ASN A 447 -28.74 9.64 -38.48
CA ASN A 447 -29.32 10.12 -39.73
C ASN A 447 -29.39 11.66 -39.67
N PRO A 448 -28.56 12.38 -40.44
CA PRO A 448 -28.57 13.84 -40.41
C PRO A 448 -29.87 14.45 -40.94
N THR A 449 -30.54 13.78 -41.89
CA THR A 449 -31.78 14.29 -42.51
C THR A 449 -32.97 14.24 -41.56
N THR A 450 -33.04 13.22 -40.70
CA THR A 450 -34.14 13.05 -39.74
C THR A 450 -33.75 13.43 -38.31
N ALA A 451 -32.50 13.81 -38.07
CA ALA A 451 -31.91 14.06 -36.76
C ALA A 451 -32.12 12.92 -35.74
N THR A 452 -32.22 11.67 -36.19
CA THR A 452 -32.49 10.49 -35.34
C THR A 452 -31.33 9.50 -35.29
N TRP A 453 -31.18 8.84 -34.13
CA TRP A 453 -30.19 7.77 -33.93
C TRP A 453 -30.70 6.44 -34.48
N LYS A 454 -29.82 5.71 -35.19
CA LYS A 454 -30.07 4.35 -35.67
C LYS A 454 -29.77 3.35 -34.55
N TYR A 455 -30.69 3.16 -33.61
CA TYR A 455 -30.52 2.33 -32.41
C TYR A 455 -29.93 0.94 -32.68
N ASN A 456 -30.40 0.22 -33.71
CA ASN A 456 -29.87 -1.10 -34.08
C ASN A 456 -28.37 -1.06 -34.44
N ASN A 457 -27.91 0.00 -35.09
CA ASN A 457 -26.50 0.18 -35.45
C ASN A 457 -25.66 0.57 -34.24
N VAL A 458 -26.20 1.40 -33.34
CA VAL A 458 -25.57 1.72 -32.05
C VAL A 458 -25.41 0.45 -31.20
N HIS A 459 -26.45 -0.37 -31.09
CA HIS A 459 -26.39 -1.65 -30.37
C HIS A 459 -25.34 -2.60 -30.97
N ARG A 460 -25.26 -2.71 -32.29
CA ARG A 460 -24.25 -3.53 -32.98
C ARG A 460 -22.83 -3.01 -32.73
N TRP A 461 -22.64 -1.68 -32.71
CA TRP A 461 -21.35 -1.07 -32.37
C TRP A 461 -20.94 -1.38 -30.92
N LEU A 462 -21.86 -1.24 -29.96
CA LEU A 462 -21.64 -1.57 -28.55
C LEU A 462 -21.33 -3.07 -28.32
N GLN A 463 -21.93 -3.97 -29.12
CA GLN A 463 -21.61 -5.39 -29.10
C GLN A 463 -20.20 -5.68 -29.63
N ARG A 464 -19.77 -5.00 -30.70
CA ARG A 464 -18.38 -5.09 -31.18
C ARG A 464 -17.39 -4.57 -30.15
N LEU A 465 -17.69 -3.45 -29.49
CA LEU A 465 -16.87 -2.89 -28.41
C LEU A 465 -16.74 -3.87 -27.24
N ARG A 466 -17.80 -4.60 -26.90
CA ARG A 466 -17.74 -5.68 -25.90
C ARG A 466 -16.74 -6.76 -26.30
N ARG A 467 -16.79 -7.25 -27.54
CA ARG A 467 -15.87 -8.29 -28.04
C ARG A 467 -14.42 -7.79 -28.06
N PHE A 468 -14.20 -6.54 -28.47
CA PHE A 468 -12.90 -5.87 -28.40
C PHE A 468 -12.35 -5.84 -26.97
N ARG A 469 -13.19 -5.45 -26.00
CA ARG A 469 -12.84 -5.39 -24.57
C ARG A 469 -12.53 -6.78 -23.98
N GLU A 470 -13.26 -7.82 -24.39
CA GLU A 470 -12.96 -9.21 -24.00
C GLU A 470 -11.57 -9.65 -24.47
N LEU A 471 -11.19 -9.30 -25.71
CA LEU A 471 -9.83 -9.57 -26.22
C LEU A 471 -8.77 -8.74 -25.49
N LEU A 472 -8.98 -7.43 -25.28
CA LEU A 472 -8.05 -6.60 -24.52
C LEU A 472 -7.82 -7.13 -23.10
N TYR A 473 -8.85 -7.68 -22.46
CA TYR A 473 -8.73 -8.26 -21.12
C TYR A 473 -7.81 -9.48 -21.12
N ALA A 474 -7.94 -10.36 -22.11
CA ALA A 474 -7.07 -11.52 -22.27
C ALA A 474 -5.65 -11.14 -22.74
N ILE A 475 -5.52 -10.18 -23.67
CA ILE A 475 -4.22 -9.64 -24.12
C ILE A 475 -3.44 -9.05 -22.94
N SER A 476 -4.12 -8.26 -22.09
CA SER A 476 -3.50 -7.66 -20.90
C SER A 476 -2.95 -8.72 -19.92
N HIS A 477 -3.56 -9.90 -19.89
CA HIS A 477 -3.15 -11.01 -19.04
C HIS A 477 -1.99 -11.83 -19.63
N ILE A 478 -1.98 -12.08 -20.95
CA ILE A 478 -0.99 -12.93 -21.63
C ILE A 478 0.25 -12.15 -22.04
N TRP A 479 0.07 -10.96 -22.63
CA TRP A 479 1.17 -10.15 -23.16
C TRP A 479 1.84 -9.25 -22.10
N GLY A 480 1.28 -9.15 -20.90
CA GLY A 480 1.87 -8.39 -19.79
C GLY A 480 3.10 -9.04 -19.14
N GLY A 481 3.52 -10.21 -19.60
CA GLY A 481 4.58 -11.00 -18.97
C GLY A 481 4.03 -12.11 -18.07
N GLN A 482 4.70 -12.38 -16.96
CA GLN A 482 4.25 -13.39 -15.99
C GLN A 482 2.85 -13.05 -15.43
N PRO A 483 1.89 -14.01 -15.46
CA PRO A 483 0.50 -13.69 -15.21
C PRO A 483 0.20 -13.35 -13.74
N GLY A 484 -0.48 -12.21 -13.56
CA GLY A 484 -1.05 -11.80 -12.26
C GLY A 484 -2.13 -12.74 -11.76
N ARG A 485 -2.57 -12.56 -10.51
CA ARG A 485 -3.76 -13.29 -10.02
C ARG A 485 -5.01 -12.72 -10.69
N GLY A 486 -6.06 -13.54 -10.83
CA GLY A 486 -7.33 -13.11 -11.43
C GLY A 486 -7.87 -11.78 -10.89
N PRO A 487 -7.97 -11.59 -9.55
CA PRO A 487 -8.43 -10.34 -8.97
C PRO A 487 -7.54 -9.13 -9.29
N GLU A 488 -6.23 -9.34 -9.48
CA GLU A 488 -5.27 -8.26 -9.79
C GLU A 488 -5.54 -7.65 -11.17
N VAL A 489 -5.96 -8.48 -12.14
CA VAL A 489 -6.26 -8.02 -13.50
C VAL A 489 -7.71 -7.57 -13.62
N ALA A 490 -8.65 -8.24 -12.94
CA ALA A 490 -10.08 -7.89 -12.93
C ALA A 490 -10.35 -6.49 -12.35
N THR A 491 -9.60 -6.09 -11.33
CA THR A 491 -9.81 -4.82 -10.61
C THR A 491 -8.97 -3.65 -11.14
N MET A 492 -8.42 -3.78 -12.36
CA MET A 492 -7.62 -2.73 -12.97
C MET A 492 -8.45 -1.48 -13.28
N ARG A 493 -7.93 -0.32 -12.86
CA ARG A 493 -8.51 1.00 -13.08
C ARG A 493 -7.75 1.78 -14.15
N HIS A 494 -8.48 2.43 -15.06
CA HIS A 494 -7.91 3.26 -16.12
C HIS A 494 -7.75 4.73 -15.69
N CYS A 495 -8.47 5.16 -14.67
CA CYS A 495 -8.39 6.49 -14.07
C CYS A 495 -8.36 6.43 -12.53
N ASP A 496 -7.92 7.52 -11.92
CA ASP A 496 -7.77 7.62 -10.46
C ASP A 496 -9.16 7.61 -9.78
N SER A 497 -9.27 6.89 -8.67
CA SER A 497 -10.49 6.90 -7.86
C SER A 497 -10.47 8.02 -6.81
N GLN A 498 -11.51 8.10 -6.00
CA GLN A 498 -11.57 9.03 -4.87
C GLN A 498 -10.45 8.78 -3.84
N GLN A 499 -9.95 7.55 -3.73
CA GLN A 499 -8.96 7.17 -2.71
C GLN A 499 -7.70 6.48 -3.26
N LEU A 500 -7.76 5.93 -4.48
CA LEU A 500 -6.68 5.10 -5.05
C LEU A 500 -6.17 5.69 -6.36
N THR A 501 -4.87 5.51 -6.62
CA THR A 501 -4.26 5.73 -7.92
C THR A 501 -4.73 4.69 -8.93
N ARG A 502 -4.84 5.08 -10.20
CA ARG A 502 -5.10 4.15 -11.32
C ARG A 502 -4.01 3.08 -11.47
N ASN A 503 -4.36 2.01 -12.20
CA ASN A 503 -3.44 0.90 -12.47
C ASN A 503 -2.76 1.00 -13.85
N VAL A 504 -3.39 1.69 -14.79
CA VAL A 504 -2.89 1.85 -16.17
C VAL A 504 -2.08 3.14 -16.29
N LEU A 505 -0.83 3.01 -16.74
CA LEU A 505 0.12 4.10 -16.88
C LEU A 505 0.88 4.00 -18.21
N VAL A 506 1.41 5.12 -18.72
CA VAL A 506 2.33 5.15 -19.86
C VAL A 506 3.72 5.60 -19.41
N LEU A 507 4.70 4.69 -19.46
CA LEU A 507 6.06 4.91 -18.95
C LEU A 507 7.09 4.73 -20.07
N ASP A 508 7.91 5.75 -20.32
CA ASP A 508 8.92 5.76 -21.39
C ASP A 508 8.38 5.31 -22.77
N GLY A 509 7.16 5.72 -23.08
CA GLY A 509 6.48 5.34 -24.32
C GLY A 509 6.01 3.89 -24.38
N GLN A 510 5.89 3.20 -23.24
CA GLN A 510 5.30 1.87 -23.14
C GLN A 510 4.12 1.86 -22.17
N LEU A 511 3.03 1.22 -22.58
CA LEU A 511 1.88 1.03 -21.70
C LEU A 511 2.23 0.00 -20.62
N THR A 512 1.98 0.38 -19.36
CA THR A 512 2.33 -0.38 -18.17
C THR A 512 1.14 -0.54 -17.24
N PHE A 513 0.94 -1.74 -16.73
CA PHE A 513 -0.03 -2.03 -15.68
C PHE A 513 0.67 -2.27 -14.35
N ILE A 514 0.28 -1.52 -13.31
CA ILE A 514 0.77 -1.72 -11.95
C ILE A 514 -0.34 -2.34 -11.09
N THR A 515 -0.14 -3.57 -10.63
CA THR A 515 -1.10 -4.29 -9.76
C THR A 515 -0.53 -4.58 -8.39
N ASP A 516 -1.39 -4.69 -7.37
CA ASP A 516 -1.04 -5.12 -6.02
C ASP A 516 -1.08 -6.64 -5.89
N ARG A 517 0.07 -7.28 -5.73
CA ARG A 517 0.20 -8.69 -5.40
C ARG A 517 0.23 -8.87 -3.88
N ASP A 518 -0.90 -9.15 -3.22
CA ASP A 518 -0.85 -9.93 -1.98
C ASP A 518 -2.19 -10.57 -1.53
N LYS A 519 -2.10 -11.81 -1.03
CA LYS A 519 -3.18 -12.47 -0.24
C LYS A 519 -3.17 -11.96 1.22
N MET A 520 -2.05 -11.37 1.66
CA MET A 520 -1.80 -10.86 3.01
C MET A 520 -2.02 -9.34 3.11
N LYS A 521 -2.58 -8.68 2.08
CA LYS A 521 -2.87 -7.22 2.09
C LYS A 521 -3.80 -6.86 3.26
N ALA A 522 -4.71 -7.77 3.62
CA ALA A 522 -5.57 -7.63 4.79
C ALA A 522 -4.82 -7.69 6.14
N ILE A 523 -3.61 -8.26 6.21
CA ILE A 523 -2.85 -8.48 7.45
C ILE A 523 -1.75 -7.43 7.66
N ARG A 524 -1.16 -6.90 6.58
CA ARG A 524 0.01 -6.01 6.64
C ARG A 524 -0.28 -4.57 6.18
N ASP A 525 -1.53 -4.27 5.85
CA ASP A 525 -2.03 -3.03 5.23
C ASP A 525 -1.36 -2.60 3.90
N HIS A 526 -0.31 -3.32 3.46
CA HIS A 526 0.54 -2.95 2.32
C HIS A 526 0.79 -4.14 1.39
N GLY A 527 0.37 -4.04 0.11
CA GLY A 527 0.60 -5.06 -0.93
C GLY A 527 1.92 -4.85 -1.70
N ARG A 528 2.49 -5.91 -2.30
CA ARG A 528 3.67 -5.79 -3.19
C ARG A 528 3.22 -5.34 -4.59
N LYS A 529 3.76 -4.24 -5.11
CA LYS A 529 3.42 -3.76 -6.45
C LYS A 529 4.16 -4.54 -7.54
N VAL A 530 3.51 -4.86 -8.66
CA VAL A 530 4.09 -5.54 -9.81
C VAL A 530 3.75 -4.78 -11.08
N ALA A 531 4.78 -4.37 -11.82
CA ALA A 531 4.63 -3.71 -13.11
C ALA A 531 4.68 -4.71 -14.27
N ARG A 532 3.81 -4.52 -15.27
CA ARG A 532 3.69 -5.35 -16.47
C ARG A 532 3.65 -4.47 -17.70
N PHE A 533 4.57 -4.68 -18.63
CA PHE A 533 4.71 -3.86 -19.83
C PHE A 533 4.07 -4.58 -21.03
N LEU A 534 3.25 -3.86 -21.79
CA LEU A 534 2.68 -4.38 -23.04
C LEU A 534 3.57 -4.05 -24.24
N PRO A 535 3.56 -4.88 -25.30
CA PRO A 535 4.20 -4.54 -26.56
C PRO A 535 3.44 -3.40 -27.25
N ASP A 536 4.14 -2.61 -28.07
CA ASP A 536 3.60 -1.41 -28.71
C ASP A 536 2.26 -1.62 -29.47
N PRO A 537 2.07 -2.68 -30.30
CA PRO A 537 0.77 -2.93 -30.96
C PRO A 537 -0.39 -3.08 -29.97
N ALA A 538 -0.18 -3.82 -28.87
CA ALA A 538 -1.20 -3.98 -27.82
C ALA A 538 -1.39 -2.69 -27.01
N GLY A 539 -0.29 -1.94 -26.77
CA GLY A 539 -0.31 -0.66 -26.09
C GLY A 539 -1.18 0.38 -26.80
N ARG A 540 -1.04 0.51 -28.13
CA ARG A 540 -1.85 1.44 -28.94
C ARG A 540 -3.35 1.13 -28.89
N LEU A 541 -3.71 -0.15 -28.92
CA LEU A 541 -5.12 -0.58 -28.80
C LEU A 541 -5.71 -0.17 -27.44
N VAL A 542 -4.93 -0.29 -26.34
CA VAL A 542 -5.38 0.15 -25.01
C VAL A 542 -5.45 1.67 -24.90
N VAL A 543 -4.50 2.41 -25.50
CA VAL A 543 -4.54 3.88 -25.52
C VAL A 543 -5.78 4.37 -26.28
N ALA A 544 -6.08 3.82 -27.47
CA ALA A 544 -7.28 4.16 -28.22
C ALA A 544 -8.57 3.79 -27.48
N TYR A 545 -8.55 2.66 -26.74
CA TYR A 545 -9.65 2.26 -25.89
C TYR A 545 -9.97 3.31 -24.82
N ILE A 546 -8.95 3.78 -24.09
CA ILE A 546 -9.13 4.75 -23.00
C ILE A 546 -9.41 6.15 -23.53
N ALA A 547 -8.67 6.60 -24.55
CA ALA A 547 -8.75 7.97 -25.04
C ALA A 547 -9.97 8.25 -25.93
N TRP A 548 -10.45 7.25 -26.69
CA TRP A 548 -11.46 7.48 -27.74
C TRP A 548 -12.70 6.60 -27.59
N LEU A 549 -12.55 5.28 -27.41
CA LEU A 549 -13.69 4.34 -27.39
C LEU A 549 -14.52 4.44 -26.09
N LEU A 550 -13.88 4.59 -24.93
CA LEU A 550 -14.57 4.77 -23.65
C LEU A 550 -15.44 6.04 -23.60
N PRO A 551 -14.92 7.24 -23.95
CA PRO A 551 -15.74 8.45 -24.06
C PRO A 551 -16.87 8.31 -25.09
N ALA A 552 -16.63 7.63 -26.21
CA ALA A 552 -17.65 7.40 -27.24
C ALA A 552 -18.78 6.49 -26.74
N GLU A 553 -18.47 5.42 -25.99
CA GLU A 553 -19.46 4.57 -25.33
C GLU A 553 -20.35 5.40 -24.39
N GLN A 554 -19.75 6.21 -23.51
CA GLN A 554 -20.49 7.05 -22.56
C GLN A 554 -21.42 8.05 -23.26
N MET A 555 -20.94 8.71 -24.33
CA MET A 555 -21.74 9.65 -25.11
C MET A 555 -22.91 8.95 -25.81
N LEU A 556 -22.69 7.78 -26.42
CA LEU A 556 -23.74 7.03 -27.10
C LEU A 556 -24.80 6.51 -26.11
N LEU A 557 -24.41 6.05 -24.92
CA LEU A 557 -25.37 5.63 -23.89
C LEU A 557 -26.28 6.80 -23.48
N ARG A 558 -25.69 7.98 -23.20
CA ARG A 558 -26.44 9.20 -22.88
C ARG A 558 -27.39 9.63 -23.99
N ARG A 559 -26.86 9.78 -25.22
CA ARG A 559 -27.63 10.30 -26.37
C ARG A 559 -28.72 9.35 -26.83
N CYS A 560 -28.57 8.06 -26.61
CA CYS A 560 -29.58 7.05 -26.93
C CYS A 560 -30.47 6.67 -25.75
N SER A 561 -30.37 7.37 -24.59
CA SER A 561 -31.16 7.06 -23.37
C SER A 561 -31.04 5.59 -22.93
N LEU A 562 -29.85 5.00 -23.07
CA LEU A 562 -29.54 3.66 -22.59
C LEU A 562 -29.00 3.72 -21.14
N PRO A 563 -29.18 2.65 -20.33
CA PRO A 563 -28.69 2.63 -18.96
C PRO A 563 -27.18 2.96 -18.87
N GLU A 564 -26.85 3.93 -18.04
CA GLU A 564 -25.47 4.32 -17.71
C GLU A 564 -24.92 3.50 -16.53
N PRO A 565 -23.60 3.25 -16.49
CA PRO A 565 -22.96 2.64 -15.33
C PRO A 565 -23.01 3.56 -14.10
N GLU A 566 -23.06 2.95 -12.91
CA GLU A 566 -22.82 3.67 -11.65
C GLU A 566 -21.44 4.35 -11.64
N ALA A 567 -21.33 5.49 -10.96
CA ALA A 567 -20.09 6.29 -10.93
C ALA A 567 -18.87 5.50 -10.40
N SER A 568 -19.08 4.60 -9.44
CA SER A 568 -18.07 3.70 -8.88
C SER A 568 -17.57 2.65 -9.88
N GLU A 569 -18.36 2.32 -10.89
CA GLU A 569 -18.02 1.29 -11.90
C GLU A 569 -17.29 1.89 -13.11
N VAL A 570 -17.35 3.22 -13.29
CA VAL A 570 -16.74 3.94 -14.43
C VAL A 570 -15.21 3.89 -14.40
N GLU A 571 -14.60 3.80 -13.22
CA GLU A 571 -13.14 3.77 -13.03
C GLU A 571 -12.47 2.47 -13.51
N PHE A 572 -13.24 1.38 -13.58
CA PHE A 572 -12.71 0.07 -13.96
C PHE A 572 -12.55 -0.09 -15.47
N MET A 573 -11.49 -0.82 -15.85
CA MET A 573 -11.15 -1.04 -17.25
C MET A 573 -12.12 -2.00 -17.95
N TRP A 574 -12.71 -2.96 -17.21
CA TRP A 574 -13.50 -4.07 -17.74
C TRP A 574 -14.96 -4.03 -17.26
N ARG A 575 -15.87 -3.55 -18.12
CA ARG A 575 -17.33 -3.56 -17.87
C ARG A 575 -18.10 -3.69 -19.17
N HIS A 576 -19.43 -3.78 -19.15
CA HIS A 576 -20.25 -3.68 -20.36
C HIS A 576 -21.50 -2.84 -20.10
N ARG A 577 -21.61 -1.67 -20.75
CA ARG A 577 -22.73 -0.73 -20.50
C ARG A 577 -22.86 -0.44 -19.00
N ALA A 578 -24.04 -0.64 -18.43
CA ALA A 578 -24.36 -0.51 -17.01
C ALA A 578 -24.07 -1.75 -16.16
N SER A 579 -23.37 -2.77 -16.68
CA SER A 579 -22.98 -3.93 -15.87
C SER A 579 -21.93 -3.55 -14.83
N LYS A 580 -21.91 -4.28 -13.71
CA LYS A 580 -20.76 -4.29 -12.77
C LYS A 580 -19.45 -4.67 -13.47
N ALA A 581 -18.34 -4.28 -12.86
CA ALA A 581 -17.00 -4.67 -13.28
C ALA A 581 -16.87 -6.20 -13.43
N TRP A 582 -16.12 -6.63 -14.44
CA TRP A 582 -15.96 -8.06 -14.73
C TRP A 582 -15.11 -8.75 -13.67
N ASP A 583 -15.43 -10.01 -13.39
CA ASP A 583 -14.74 -10.84 -12.40
C ASP A 583 -13.69 -11.78 -13.02
N THR A 584 -13.03 -12.54 -12.16
CA THR A 584 -12.03 -13.55 -12.55
C THR A 584 -12.64 -14.74 -13.30
N ASP A 585 -13.91 -15.06 -13.04
CA ASP A 585 -14.57 -16.20 -13.67
C ASP A 585 -14.82 -15.90 -15.16
N ARG A 586 -15.17 -14.65 -15.49
CA ARG A 586 -15.26 -14.20 -16.88
C ARG A 586 -13.93 -14.27 -17.62
N LEU A 587 -12.82 -13.84 -17.00
CA LEU A 587 -11.49 -14.01 -17.61
C LEU A 587 -11.17 -15.50 -17.85
N SER A 588 -11.50 -16.35 -16.88
CA SER A 588 -11.29 -17.80 -16.98
C SER A 588 -12.10 -18.42 -18.11
N ASN A 589 -13.33 -17.94 -18.36
CA ASN A 589 -14.15 -18.39 -19.48
C ASN A 589 -13.62 -17.88 -20.83
N ILE A 590 -13.15 -16.63 -20.90
CA ILE A 590 -12.54 -16.07 -22.12
C ILE A 590 -11.28 -16.85 -22.49
N LEU A 591 -10.36 -17.02 -21.53
CA LEU A 591 -9.14 -17.81 -21.72
C LEU A 591 -9.48 -19.25 -22.09
N GLY A 592 -10.41 -19.88 -21.38
CA GLY A 592 -10.82 -21.26 -21.66
C GLY A 592 -11.37 -21.44 -23.07
N ARG A 593 -12.12 -20.47 -23.61
CA ARG A 593 -12.60 -20.49 -25.00
C ARG A 593 -11.45 -20.34 -26.00
N LEU A 594 -10.59 -19.32 -25.81
CA LEU A 594 -9.46 -19.05 -26.71
C LEU A 594 -8.47 -20.23 -26.75
N THR A 595 -8.14 -20.80 -25.59
CA THR A 595 -7.18 -21.90 -25.51
C THR A 595 -7.80 -23.21 -26.01
N GLN A 596 -9.11 -23.41 -25.88
CA GLN A 596 -9.80 -24.55 -26.46
C GLN A 596 -9.84 -24.49 -28.00
N GLU A 597 -10.02 -23.28 -28.55
CA GLU A 597 -10.09 -23.05 -30.00
C GLU A 597 -8.73 -23.26 -30.67
N HIS A 598 -7.66 -22.72 -30.09
CA HIS A 598 -6.34 -22.72 -30.72
C HIS A 598 -5.35 -23.79 -30.22
N VAL A 599 -5.45 -24.18 -28.94
CA VAL A 599 -4.51 -25.11 -28.27
C VAL A 599 -5.20 -26.42 -27.87
N LYS A 600 -6.49 -26.59 -28.23
CA LYS A 600 -7.35 -27.75 -27.91
C LYS A 600 -7.45 -28.07 -26.41
N LEU A 601 -6.98 -27.19 -25.54
CA LEU A 601 -6.93 -27.35 -24.09
C LEU A 601 -7.66 -26.21 -23.41
N ARG A 602 -8.76 -26.48 -22.70
CA ARG A 602 -9.46 -25.47 -21.92
C ARG A 602 -8.65 -25.07 -20.68
N MET A 603 -8.08 -23.87 -20.68
CA MET A 603 -7.32 -23.33 -19.56
C MET A 603 -7.99 -22.07 -18.99
N GLY A 604 -8.48 -22.18 -17.75
CA GLY A 604 -8.83 -21.00 -16.96
C GLY A 604 -7.60 -20.31 -16.37
N VAL A 605 -7.80 -19.18 -15.68
CA VAL A 605 -6.70 -18.37 -15.10
C VAL A 605 -5.76 -19.20 -14.21
N ALA A 606 -6.29 -20.10 -13.38
CA ALA A 606 -5.47 -20.89 -12.46
C ALA A 606 -4.49 -21.83 -13.18
N ARG A 607 -4.97 -22.54 -14.20
CA ARG A 607 -4.18 -23.50 -14.99
C ARG A 607 -3.17 -22.77 -15.88
N TYR A 608 -3.62 -21.70 -16.54
CA TYR A 608 -2.75 -20.85 -17.36
C TYR A 608 -1.56 -20.30 -16.56
N ARG A 609 -1.76 -19.90 -15.30
CA ARG A 609 -0.67 -19.39 -14.46
C ARG A 609 0.42 -20.43 -14.19
N VAL A 610 0.06 -21.70 -13.96
CA VAL A 610 1.06 -22.76 -13.78
C VAL A 610 1.84 -22.96 -15.08
N VAL A 611 1.13 -23.10 -16.20
CA VAL A 611 1.73 -23.25 -17.53
C VAL A 611 2.68 -22.08 -17.85
N ALA A 612 2.25 -20.84 -17.68
CA ALA A 612 3.05 -19.66 -17.99
C ALA A 612 4.30 -19.51 -17.11
N ILE A 613 4.25 -19.96 -15.84
CA ILE A 613 5.42 -20.00 -14.96
C ILE A 613 6.46 -20.96 -15.52
N GLU A 614 6.03 -22.15 -15.97
CA GLU A 614 6.92 -23.18 -16.49
C GLU A 614 7.49 -22.80 -17.87
N LEU A 615 6.66 -22.25 -18.76
CA LEU A 615 7.14 -21.63 -20.01
C LEU A 615 8.18 -20.54 -19.72
N GLY A 616 7.93 -19.69 -18.71
CA GLY A 616 8.85 -18.62 -18.31
C GLY A 616 10.18 -19.12 -17.74
N ARG A 617 10.19 -20.27 -17.05
CA ARG A 617 11.44 -20.91 -16.59
C ARG A 617 12.30 -21.34 -17.78
N ARG A 618 11.70 -21.79 -18.89
CA ARG A 618 12.43 -22.23 -20.08
C ARG A 618 13.05 -21.08 -20.87
N VAL A 619 12.36 -19.94 -21.00
CA VAL A 619 12.91 -18.70 -21.60
C VAL A 619 14.23 -18.26 -20.93
N ARG A 620 14.46 -18.67 -19.66
CA ARG A 620 15.67 -18.36 -18.88
C ARG A 620 16.85 -19.31 -19.09
N GLY A 621 16.64 -20.51 -19.66
CA GLY A 621 17.70 -21.52 -19.86
C GLY A 621 18.83 -21.07 -20.81
N LEU A 622 18.57 -20.05 -21.63
CA LEU A 622 19.54 -19.45 -22.55
C LEU A 622 20.49 -18.43 -21.88
N VAL A 623 20.10 -17.83 -20.74
CA VAL A 623 20.89 -16.77 -20.08
C VAL A 623 22.01 -17.34 -19.20
N MET A 624 21.88 -18.59 -18.71
CA MET A 624 22.92 -19.23 -17.88
C MET A 624 24.26 -19.41 -18.61
N LYS A 625 24.23 -19.71 -19.93
CA LYS A 625 25.46 -19.89 -20.72
C LYS A 625 26.25 -18.60 -21.00
N GLN A 626 25.66 -17.42 -20.82
CA GLN A 626 26.28 -16.15 -21.22
C GLN A 626 26.96 -15.41 -20.06
N VAL A 627 26.64 -15.77 -18.81
CA VAL A 627 27.18 -15.13 -17.59
C VAL A 627 28.25 -16.01 -16.93
N GLU A 628 28.22 -17.33 -17.11
CA GLU A 628 29.27 -18.25 -16.64
C GLU A 628 30.65 -17.99 -17.29
N SER A 629 30.71 -17.29 -18.43
CA SER A 629 31.99 -16.95 -19.07
C SER A 629 32.70 -15.74 -18.46
N GLN A 630 32.10 -15.01 -17.51
CA GLN A 630 32.64 -13.73 -17.01
C GLN A 630 32.86 -13.64 -15.49
N ALA A 631 32.50 -14.65 -14.70
CA ALA A 631 32.72 -14.63 -13.25
C ALA A 631 33.47 -15.89 -12.81
N GLY A 632 34.80 -15.78 -12.72
CA GLY A 632 35.64 -16.80 -12.10
C GLY A 632 35.48 -16.83 -10.58
N GLU A 633 35.47 -18.06 -10.06
CA GLU A 633 35.81 -18.55 -8.71
C GLU A 633 35.72 -17.59 -7.52
N ALA A 634 34.76 -17.86 -6.62
CA ALA A 634 34.91 -17.61 -5.18
C ALA A 634 34.02 -18.55 -4.35
N ASP A 635 34.62 -18.98 -3.24
CA ASP A 635 34.45 -20.19 -2.42
C ASP A 635 33.22 -20.22 -1.49
N ASP A 636 32.85 -21.45 -1.10
CA ASP A 636 31.66 -21.85 -0.33
C ASP A 636 31.85 -21.64 1.20
N GLY A 637 30.79 -21.15 1.87
CA GLY A 637 30.70 -21.11 3.33
C GLY A 637 29.25 -21.17 3.81
N GLU A 638 28.81 -22.35 4.26
CA GLU A 638 27.47 -22.63 4.80
C GLU A 638 27.35 -22.20 6.28
N GLU A 639 26.54 -21.18 6.59
CA GLU A 639 26.03 -20.92 7.95
C GLU A 639 24.54 -21.30 8.07
N LEU A 640 24.23 -22.15 9.05
CA LEU A 640 22.88 -22.64 9.37
C LEU A 640 22.19 -21.67 10.33
N GLU A 641 21.10 -21.03 9.89
CA GLU A 641 20.29 -20.12 10.70
C GLU A 641 19.00 -20.83 11.21
N ILE A 642 18.64 -20.57 12.47
CA ILE A 642 17.43 -21.07 13.13
C ILE A 642 16.51 -19.85 13.41
N ASP A 643 15.23 -19.96 13.06
CA ASP A 643 14.25 -18.86 13.22
C ASP A 643 13.81 -18.69 14.69
N ASP A 644 14.08 -17.52 15.27
CA ASP A 644 13.81 -17.22 16.70
C ASP A 644 12.31 -17.16 17.09
N PHE A 645 11.39 -17.12 16.13
CA PHE A 645 9.95 -17.01 16.41
C PHE A 645 9.21 -18.34 16.20
N THR A 646 9.78 -19.26 15.43
CA THR A 646 9.17 -20.54 15.04
C THR A 646 10.00 -21.77 15.42
N GLY A 647 11.28 -21.59 15.73
CA GLY A 647 12.22 -22.66 16.10
C GLY A 647 12.56 -23.62 14.95
N GLU A 648 12.23 -23.28 13.70
CA GLU A 648 12.54 -24.14 12.55
C GLU A 648 13.98 -23.92 12.05
N VAL A 649 14.69 -25.04 11.84
CA VAL A 649 16.00 -25.07 11.15
C VAL A 649 15.75 -24.93 9.66
N ILE A 650 16.18 -23.82 9.06
CA ILE A 650 16.00 -23.59 7.64
C ILE A 650 17.18 -24.20 6.88
N ARG A 651 17.02 -25.44 6.38
CA ARG A 651 18.01 -26.05 5.47
C ARG A 651 17.75 -25.62 4.03
N TYR A 652 18.61 -24.79 3.47
CA TYR A 652 18.61 -24.47 2.04
C TYR A 652 19.56 -25.42 1.31
N GLN A 653 19.02 -26.40 0.59
CA GLN A 653 19.78 -27.12 -0.45
C GLN A 653 19.56 -26.44 -1.80
N GLY A 654 20.64 -26.01 -2.46
CA GLY A 654 20.68 -25.82 -3.92
C GLY A 654 20.71 -24.39 -4.49
N GLY A 655 21.80 -23.66 -4.22
CA GLY A 655 22.59 -22.82 -5.15
C GLY A 655 21.98 -21.77 -6.09
N TYR A 656 20.96 -22.07 -6.91
CA TYR A 656 20.74 -21.28 -8.17
C TYR A 656 19.44 -20.48 -8.23
N ASN A 657 18.51 -20.72 -7.30
CA ASN A 657 17.33 -19.86 -7.14
C ASN A 657 17.64 -18.56 -6.38
N ILE A 658 18.83 -18.47 -5.78
CA ILE A 658 19.21 -17.45 -4.79
C ILE A 658 19.98 -16.27 -5.39
N VAL A 659 20.69 -16.40 -6.52
CA VAL A 659 21.36 -15.25 -7.18
C VAL A 659 20.35 -14.17 -7.59
N TRP A 660 19.09 -14.55 -7.80
CA TRP A 660 17.96 -13.65 -8.14
C TRP A 660 17.29 -12.98 -6.93
N ASP A 661 17.61 -13.44 -5.71
CA ASP A 661 17.18 -12.82 -4.46
C ASP A 661 18.36 -12.17 -3.67
N LEU A 662 19.64 -12.42 -4.03
CA LEU A 662 20.82 -11.99 -3.27
C LEU A 662 21.93 -11.20 -4.02
N GLN A 663 21.80 -10.90 -5.32
CA GLN A 663 22.72 -9.95 -5.99
C GLN A 663 22.48 -8.47 -5.61
N GLY A 664 21.70 -8.22 -4.57
CA GLY A 664 21.82 -7.05 -3.71
C GLY A 664 22.14 -7.57 -2.32
N THR A 665 23.39 -7.41 -1.90
CA THR A 665 24.04 -7.95 -0.69
C THR A 665 23.32 -7.61 0.64
N HIS A 666 22.15 -8.21 0.87
CA HIS A 666 21.43 -8.20 2.15
C HIS A 666 20.49 -9.41 2.24
N GLY A 667 20.28 -9.96 3.44
CA GLY A 667 19.27 -11.00 3.68
C GLY A 667 17.86 -10.56 3.22
N THR A 668 16.98 -11.48 2.84
CA THR A 668 15.68 -11.19 2.17
C THR A 668 14.74 -10.29 2.97
N LYS A 669 15.00 -10.10 4.26
CA LYS A 669 14.31 -9.16 5.16
C LYS A 669 15.02 -7.78 5.21
N ILE A 670 16.35 -7.76 5.19
CA ILE A 670 17.22 -6.58 5.30
C ILE A 670 17.35 -5.85 3.94
N ALA A 671 17.39 -6.57 2.81
CA ALA A 671 17.41 -6.00 1.46
C ALA A 671 16.12 -5.27 1.12
N ARG A 672 15.00 -5.83 1.61
CA ARG A 672 13.64 -5.34 1.33
C ARG A 672 13.24 -4.17 2.24
N GLN A 673 14.05 -3.85 3.25
CA GLN A 673 13.76 -2.81 4.24
C GLN A 673 14.79 -1.67 4.29
N GLY A 674 16.00 -1.82 3.70
CA GLY A 674 17.11 -0.88 3.95
C GLY A 674 17.65 -0.04 2.79
N TYR A 675 17.46 -0.38 1.50
CA TYR A 675 18.24 0.24 0.43
C TYR A 675 17.42 0.73 -0.79
N ALA A 676 17.58 2.03 -1.07
CA ALA A 676 17.37 2.71 -2.35
C ALA A 676 15.96 2.65 -2.97
N VAL A 677 14.90 3.10 -2.27
CA VAL A 677 13.62 3.37 -2.95
C VAL A 677 13.75 4.61 -3.82
N HIS A 678 13.39 4.52 -5.10
CA HIS A 678 13.30 5.63 -6.05
C HIS A 678 11.86 6.16 -6.02
N ILE A 679 11.63 7.42 -6.37
CA ILE A 679 10.33 8.07 -6.16
C ILE A 679 9.60 8.25 -7.49
N GLY A 680 8.35 8.70 -7.44
CA GLY A 680 7.42 8.64 -8.55
C GLY A 680 6.75 7.27 -8.70
N VAL A 681 7.39 6.19 -8.24
CA VAL A 681 6.83 4.85 -8.37
C VAL A 681 6.10 4.42 -7.09
N PRO A 682 4.85 3.91 -7.15
CA PRO A 682 4.14 3.44 -5.95
C PRO A 682 5.03 2.48 -5.14
N GLY A 683 5.09 2.71 -3.82
CA GLY A 683 6.12 2.18 -2.93
C GLY A 683 6.57 0.74 -3.23
N ARG A 684 7.89 0.55 -3.27
CA ARG A 684 8.62 -0.71 -3.55
C ARG A 684 8.84 -1.09 -5.02
N LEU A 685 8.53 -0.23 -5.99
CA LEU A 685 8.92 -0.41 -7.39
C LEU A 685 10.09 0.53 -7.76
N GLN A 686 11.33 0.12 -7.49
CA GLN A 686 12.52 0.86 -7.92
C GLN A 686 12.63 0.85 -9.47
N PRO A 687 13.19 1.87 -10.15
CA PRO A 687 13.47 1.91 -11.58
C PRO A 687 14.40 0.83 -12.05
N GLU A 688 15.34 0.38 -11.22
CA GLU A 688 16.12 -0.82 -11.48
C GLU A 688 15.17 -2.03 -11.58
N LEU A 689 14.23 -2.16 -10.63
CA LEU A 689 13.21 -3.21 -10.62
C LEU A 689 12.19 -3.04 -11.77
N LEU A 690 11.80 -1.81 -12.15
CA LEU A 690 10.97 -1.53 -13.32
C LEU A 690 11.70 -1.88 -14.61
N ALA A 691 12.99 -1.57 -14.71
CA ALA A 691 13.84 -1.94 -15.83
C ALA A 691 13.99 -3.47 -15.91
N THR A 692 14.13 -4.16 -14.77
CA THR A 692 14.09 -5.63 -14.71
C THR A 692 12.72 -6.16 -15.18
N PHE A 693 11.61 -5.61 -14.69
CA PHE A 693 10.27 -6.01 -15.14
C PHE A 693 10.06 -5.74 -16.64
N ARG A 694 10.60 -4.64 -17.16
CA ARG A 694 10.57 -4.28 -18.57
C ARG A 694 11.38 -5.26 -19.40
N SER A 695 12.61 -5.60 -18.98
CA SER A 695 13.46 -6.60 -19.65
C SER A 695 12.81 -7.98 -19.66
N ILE A 696 12.23 -8.42 -18.55
CA ILE A 696 11.50 -9.69 -18.47
C ILE A 696 10.28 -9.68 -19.39
N SER A 697 9.52 -8.58 -19.40
CA SER A 697 8.37 -8.44 -20.30
C SER A 697 8.80 -8.51 -21.77
N ARG A 698 9.93 -7.89 -22.14
CA ARG A 698 10.49 -7.94 -23.50
C ARG A 698 10.92 -9.36 -23.92
N LEU A 699 11.61 -10.09 -23.04
CA LEU A 699 11.97 -11.50 -23.28
C LEU A 699 10.73 -12.37 -23.49
N TRP A 700 9.69 -12.14 -22.70
CA TRP A 700 8.40 -12.80 -22.88
C TRP A 700 7.74 -12.43 -24.21
N HIS A 701 7.78 -11.15 -24.61
CA HIS A 701 7.26 -10.72 -25.91
C HIS A 701 8.01 -11.35 -27.08
N GLN A 702 9.34 -11.48 -26.99
CA GLN A 702 10.16 -12.16 -28.00
C GLN A 702 9.78 -13.62 -28.12
N PHE A 703 9.67 -14.33 -27.00
CA PHE A 703 9.20 -15.72 -26.97
C PHE A 703 7.83 -15.89 -27.63
N LEU A 704 6.88 -14.98 -27.39
CA LEU A 704 5.57 -15.05 -28.05
C LEU A 704 5.59 -14.69 -29.54
N ARG A 705 6.62 -13.99 -30.04
CA ARG A 705 6.71 -13.50 -31.43
C ARG A 705 7.43 -14.45 -32.38
N GLU A 706 8.58 -14.97 -31.96
CA GLU A 706 9.57 -15.58 -32.88
C GLU A 706 9.35 -17.08 -33.12
N GLY A 707 8.47 -17.76 -32.38
CA GLY A 707 8.06 -19.11 -32.73
C GLY A 707 9.14 -20.20 -32.61
N GLY A 708 10.33 -19.90 -32.05
CA GLY A 708 11.42 -20.84 -31.89
C GLY A 708 12.43 -20.41 -30.82
N LEU A 709 13.06 -21.40 -30.19
CA LEU A 709 14.22 -21.24 -29.30
C LEU A 709 15.52 -21.32 -30.13
N GLU A 710 15.78 -20.38 -31.04
CA GLU A 710 17.08 -20.34 -31.75
C GLU A 710 17.72 -18.94 -31.78
N ALA A 711 19.05 -18.97 -31.80
CA ALA A 711 19.98 -17.95 -31.35
C ALA A 711 20.09 -16.71 -32.26
N GLY A 712 20.21 -15.53 -31.63
CA GLY A 712 20.60 -14.28 -32.28
C GLY A 712 21.77 -13.61 -31.54
N GLY A 713 23.00 -13.86 -32.00
CA GLY A 713 24.22 -13.26 -31.48
C GLY A 713 24.34 -11.77 -31.81
N VAL A 714 24.78 -10.98 -30.83
CA VAL A 714 25.14 -9.57 -31.02
C VAL A 714 26.54 -9.52 -31.67
N GLN A 715 26.58 -9.34 -32.97
CA GLN A 715 27.82 -9.02 -33.70
C GLN A 715 28.12 -7.52 -33.56
N ARG A 716 29.26 -7.22 -32.92
CA ARG A 716 29.95 -5.92 -33.07
C ARG A 716 30.27 -5.69 -34.55
N ARG A 717 30.01 -4.48 -35.05
CA ARG A 717 30.77 -3.91 -36.17
C ARG A 717 31.35 -2.57 -35.74
N LEU A 718 32.66 -2.58 -35.53
CA LEU A 718 33.53 -1.43 -35.74
C LEU A 718 33.97 -1.48 -37.21
N ALA A 719 33.98 -0.32 -37.88
CA ALA A 719 34.81 -0.05 -39.03
C ALA A 719 35.26 1.41 -38.96
N GLY A 720 36.58 1.62 -38.89
CA GLY A 720 37.26 2.91 -39.07
C GLY A 720 37.12 3.39 -40.52
N ASP A 721 37.03 4.69 -40.75
CA ASP A 721 38.11 5.69 -40.86
C ASP A 721 38.66 5.77 -42.29
N ASP A 722 38.36 6.89 -42.95
CA ASP A 722 39.28 7.53 -43.89
C ASP A 722 38.87 9.01 -44.13
N GLY A 723 39.75 9.92 -43.70
CA GLY A 723 40.35 10.94 -44.57
C GLY A 723 39.55 12.19 -44.97
N GLY A 724 39.58 13.22 -44.10
CA GLY A 724 40.06 14.57 -44.44
C GLY A 724 39.26 15.52 -45.35
N SER A 725 38.74 16.61 -44.75
CA SER A 725 38.98 17.97 -45.26
C SER A 725 38.75 19.03 -44.17
N GLU A 726 39.79 19.81 -43.93
CA GLU A 726 39.86 20.99 -43.06
C GLU A 726 39.17 22.22 -43.68
N ARG A 727 38.74 23.14 -42.79
CA ARG A 727 38.53 24.60 -42.97
C ARG A 727 37.23 25.11 -43.62
N ALA A 728 36.30 25.54 -42.75
CA ALA A 728 35.62 26.86 -42.70
C ALA A 728 34.39 26.69 -41.80
N CYS A 729 34.05 27.48 -40.78
CA CYS A 729 34.35 28.87 -40.49
C CYS A 729 34.11 29.13 -38.99
N LYS A 730 35.14 29.60 -38.27
CA LYS A 730 34.94 30.44 -37.08
C LYS A 730 34.35 31.77 -37.56
N ARG A 731 33.06 32.03 -37.32
CA ARG A 731 32.47 33.37 -37.09
C ARG A 731 30.95 33.28 -36.86
N ARG A 732 30.55 33.22 -35.59
CA ARG A 732 29.44 34.01 -34.99
C ARG A 732 29.32 33.68 -33.50
N ARG A 733 30.15 34.34 -32.69
CA ARG A 733 29.79 34.74 -31.33
C ARG A 733 29.41 36.22 -31.39
N VAL A 734 28.63 36.66 -30.41
CA VAL A 734 28.13 38.03 -30.17
C VAL A 734 26.83 38.36 -30.93
N SER A 735 25.70 38.00 -30.31
CA SER A 735 24.38 38.68 -30.42
C SER A 735 23.24 37.87 -29.77
N LYS A 736 23.51 36.67 -29.23
CA LYS A 736 22.49 35.84 -28.56
C LYS A 736 22.53 35.88 -27.03
N ASP A 737 23.68 36.20 -26.42
CA ASP A 737 23.85 36.16 -24.97
C ASP A 737 23.17 37.33 -24.21
N ASP A 738 22.93 38.48 -24.86
CA ASP A 738 22.29 39.63 -24.19
C ASP A 738 20.76 39.47 -24.02
N LYS A 739 20.10 38.72 -24.93
CA LYS A 739 18.65 38.50 -24.85
C LYS A 739 18.26 37.47 -23.78
N ASP A 740 19.13 36.47 -23.54
CA ASP A 740 18.91 35.47 -22.50
C ASP A 740 19.22 36.05 -21.10
N GLY A 741 20.21 36.94 -20.99
CA GLY A 741 20.55 37.65 -19.75
C GLY A 741 19.46 38.63 -19.28
N GLU A 742 18.87 39.43 -20.18
CA GLU A 742 17.77 40.34 -19.82
C GLU A 742 16.49 39.60 -19.41
N ASN A 743 16.19 38.48 -20.05
CA ASN A 743 15.03 37.66 -19.71
C ASN A 743 15.22 36.96 -18.35
N PHE A 744 16.46 36.60 -18.03
CA PHE A 744 16.84 36.02 -16.74
C PHE A 744 16.72 37.01 -15.57
N GLU A 745 17.23 38.23 -15.71
CA GLU A 745 17.15 39.25 -14.65
C GLU A 745 15.69 39.64 -14.35
N ARG A 746 14.85 39.76 -15.40
CA ARG A 746 13.41 40.01 -15.24
C ARG A 746 12.72 38.91 -14.43
N ARG A 747 13.12 37.65 -14.58
CA ARG A 747 12.54 36.52 -13.83
C ARG A 747 12.90 36.55 -12.34
N ILE A 748 14.12 36.93 -11.99
CA ILE A 748 14.55 37.06 -10.59
C ILE A 748 13.79 38.22 -9.93
N VAL A 749 13.69 39.37 -10.62
CA VAL A 749 12.94 40.53 -10.12
C VAL A 749 11.44 40.22 -9.99
N HIS A 750 10.85 39.50 -10.94
CA HIS A 750 9.47 39.05 -10.86
C HIS A 750 9.24 38.12 -9.66
N GLY A 751 10.17 37.20 -9.36
CA GLY A 751 10.11 36.37 -8.16
C GLY A 751 10.16 37.17 -6.85
N LEU A 752 11.00 38.21 -6.79
CA LEU A 752 11.04 39.15 -5.66
C LEU A 752 9.72 39.92 -5.50
N GLN A 753 9.18 40.45 -6.61
CA GLN A 753 7.92 41.19 -6.61
C GLN A 753 6.72 40.33 -6.23
N ARG A 754 6.73 39.04 -6.59
CA ARG A 754 5.70 38.08 -6.17
C ARG A 754 5.68 37.84 -4.66
N LEU A 755 6.86 37.83 -4.02
CA LEU A 755 6.99 37.59 -2.58
C LEU A 755 6.76 38.83 -1.71
N MET A 756 7.15 40.00 -2.19
CA MET A 756 7.23 41.23 -1.40
C MET A 756 6.33 42.37 -1.93
N GLY A 757 5.66 42.16 -3.06
CA GLY A 757 4.77 43.12 -3.72
C GLY A 757 5.37 43.80 -4.96
N PRO A 758 4.54 44.45 -5.80
CA PRO A 758 4.95 44.95 -7.13
C PRO A 758 6.07 46.00 -7.11
N SER A 759 6.20 46.75 -6.02
CA SER A 759 7.21 47.81 -5.83
C SER A 759 8.48 47.35 -5.11
N ALA A 760 8.62 46.05 -4.83
CA ALA A 760 9.75 45.54 -4.06
C ALA A 760 11.08 45.61 -4.82
N THR A 761 12.11 46.12 -4.16
CA THR A 761 13.50 46.19 -4.65
C THR A 761 14.46 45.47 -3.69
N TRP A 762 15.67 45.17 -4.15
CA TRP A 762 16.72 44.59 -3.31
C TRP A 762 17.08 45.51 -2.14
N LYS A 763 17.37 44.93 -0.97
CA LYS A 763 17.80 45.70 0.22
C LYS A 763 19.22 46.22 0.10
N SER A 764 20.10 45.49 -0.59
CA SER A 764 21.48 45.92 -0.88
C SER A 764 21.95 45.40 -2.24
N ALA A 765 22.96 46.06 -2.81
CA ALA A 765 23.62 45.59 -4.03
C ALA A 765 24.23 44.19 -3.86
N LYS A 766 24.78 43.90 -2.68
CA LYS A 766 25.31 42.58 -2.31
C LYS A 766 24.23 41.50 -2.23
N GLN A 767 23.02 41.83 -1.76
CA GLN A 767 21.89 40.89 -1.80
C GLN A 767 21.53 40.51 -3.26
N ALA A 768 21.50 41.49 -4.17
CA ALA A 768 21.25 41.24 -5.58
C ALA A 768 22.38 40.41 -6.23
N GLU A 769 23.64 40.71 -5.89
CA GLU A 769 24.81 39.96 -6.34
C GLU A 769 24.77 38.50 -5.89
N CYS A 770 24.43 38.24 -4.61
CA CYS A 770 24.20 36.90 -4.08
C CYS A 770 23.10 36.17 -4.86
N MET A 771 21.98 36.83 -5.16
CA MET A 771 20.89 36.19 -5.88
C MET A 771 21.29 35.82 -7.32
N ARG A 772 22.01 36.70 -8.03
CA ARG A 772 22.54 36.40 -9.37
C ARG A 772 23.52 35.24 -9.34
N MET A 773 24.40 35.22 -8.34
CA MET A 773 25.30 34.10 -8.11
C MET A 773 24.50 32.81 -7.93
N ILE A 774 23.57 32.77 -6.98
CA ILE A 774 22.72 31.59 -6.69
C ILE A 774 21.97 31.10 -7.93
N ALA A 775 21.42 32.03 -8.72
CA ALA A 775 20.67 31.69 -9.92
C ALA A 775 21.57 31.17 -11.06
N SER A 776 22.85 31.58 -11.10
CA SER A 776 23.82 31.13 -12.11
C SER A 776 24.57 29.84 -11.73
N LEU A 777 24.42 29.35 -10.49
CA LEU A 777 24.98 28.06 -10.07
C LEU A 777 24.25 26.89 -10.74
N ASP A 778 25.03 25.90 -11.17
CA ASP A 778 24.54 24.68 -11.79
C ASP A 778 25.53 23.54 -11.50
N GLY A 779 25.07 22.29 -11.55
CA GLY A 779 25.85 21.10 -11.23
C GLY A 779 26.27 21.04 -9.76
N ASP A 780 27.51 20.64 -9.50
CA ASP A 780 28.12 20.46 -8.17
C ASP A 780 28.76 21.75 -7.60
N ARG A 781 28.51 22.91 -8.23
CA ARG A 781 29.09 24.19 -7.81
C ARG A 781 28.52 24.69 -6.49
N CYS A 782 29.38 25.27 -5.66
CA CYS A 782 29.02 25.81 -4.35
C CYS A 782 29.08 27.34 -4.33
N GLY A 783 28.19 27.97 -3.57
CA GLY A 783 28.19 29.42 -3.32
C GLY A 783 28.20 29.73 -1.83
N LEU A 784 28.99 30.71 -1.40
CA LEU A 784 29.05 31.18 -0.02
C LEU A 784 28.59 32.64 0.03
N CYS A 785 27.47 32.91 0.72
CA CYS A 785 26.95 34.25 0.93
C CYS A 785 27.08 34.65 2.41
N ILE A 786 27.95 35.61 2.67
CA ILE A 786 28.20 36.16 4.01
C ILE A 786 27.55 37.54 4.07
N LEU A 787 26.34 37.63 4.60
CA LEU A 787 25.56 38.87 4.69
C LEU A 787 25.14 39.16 6.15
N PRO A 788 25.14 40.44 6.59
CA PRO A 788 24.78 40.81 7.96
C PRO A 788 23.38 40.33 8.36
N THR A 789 23.16 40.17 9.67
CA THR A 789 21.83 39.83 10.21
C THR A 789 20.82 40.92 9.82
N GLY A 790 19.65 40.52 9.28
CA GLY A 790 18.64 41.45 8.78
C GLY A 790 18.79 41.89 7.31
N ALA A 791 19.89 41.53 6.64
CA ALA A 791 20.13 41.84 5.21
C ALA A 791 19.16 41.13 4.24
N GLY A 792 18.28 40.26 4.75
CA GLY A 792 17.29 39.55 3.93
C GLY A 792 17.81 38.25 3.31
N LYS A 793 18.70 37.53 4.01
CA LYS A 793 19.20 36.20 3.59
C LYS A 793 18.07 35.21 3.29
N SER A 794 16.96 35.27 4.03
CA SER A 794 15.83 34.37 3.81
C SER A 794 15.19 34.51 2.42
N LEU A 795 15.26 35.69 1.81
CA LEU A 795 14.77 35.88 0.44
C LEU A 795 15.61 35.11 -0.59
N LEU A 796 16.90 34.88 -0.32
CA LEU A 796 17.81 34.19 -1.23
C LEU A 796 17.43 32.72 -1.47
N PHE A 797 16.73 32.10 -0.52
CA PHE A 797 16.20 30.73 -0.69
C PHE A 797 14.69 30.67 -0.94
N MET A 798 13.93 31.74 -0.67
CA MET A 798 12.50 31.81 -0.98
C MET A 798 12.22 32.20 -2.44
N ILE A 799 12.97 33.16 -3.00
CA ILE A 799 12.82 33.61 -4.40
C ILE A 799 12.98 32.43 -5.37
N PRO A 800 14.00 31.57 -5.23
CA PRO A 800 14.16 30.44 -6.14
C PRO A 800 13.05 29.38 -6.04
N ALA A 801 12.28 29.34 -4.95
CA ALA A 801 11.15 28.43 -4.78
C ALA A 801 9.86 28.94 -5.47
N VAL A 802 9.73 30.25 -5.72
CA VAL A 802 8.57 30.82 -6.43
C VAL A 802 8.82 31.02 -7.93
N MET A 803 10.04 30.77 -8.40
CA MET A 803 10.40 30.80 -9.82
C MET A 803 9.96 29.50 -10.51
N ASP A 804 9.37 29.60 -11.70
CA ASP A 804 8.69 28.47 -12.36
C ASP A 804 9.62 27.29 -12.70
N GLU A 805 10.89 27.57 -13.03
CA GLU A 805 11.90 26.58 -13.43
C GLU A 805 12.81 26.10 -12.27
N GLY A 806 12.54 26.49 -11.02
CA GLY A 806 13.52 26.43 -9.93
C GLY A 806 13.68 25.10 -9.19
N GLY A 807 12.95 24.04 -9.57
CA GLY A 807 12.88 22.80 -8.79
C GLY A 807 12.44 23.04 -7.33
N THR A 808 12.82 22.13 -6.45
CA THR A 808 12.62 22.15 -5.00
C THR A 808 13.88 22.68 -4.33
N SER A 809 13.72 23.69 -3.47
CA SER A 809 14.80 24.21 -2.64
C SER A 809 14.75 23.59 -1.25
N VAL A 810 15.79 22.84 -0.88
CA VAL A 810 15.91 22.28 0.46
C VAL A 810 16.67 23.27 1.33
N VAL A 811 16.12 23.65 2.48
CA VAL A 811 16.71 24.59 3.42
C VAL A 811 16.99 23.86 4.73
N ILE A 812 18.27 23.67 5.02
CA ILE A 812 18.77 23.05 6.25
C ILE A 812 19.02 24.15 7.27
N VAL A 813 18.37 24.04 8.44
CA VAL A 813 18.44 25.03 9.51
C VAL A 813 19.00 24.38 10.78
N PRO A 814 20.05 24.92 11.42
CA PRO A 814 20.70 24.29 12.57
C PRO A 814 19.87 24.34 13.86
N TYR A 815 18.94 25.27 14.00
CA TYR A 815 18.15 25.42 15.23
C TYR A 815 16.68 25.05 15.03
N THR A 816 16.18 24.12 15.84
CA THR A 816 14.79 23.62 15.79
C THR A 816 13.76 24.74 15.93
N ALA A 817 14.02 25.70 16.83
CA ALA A 817 13.16 26.85 17.09
C ALA A 817 12.99 27.77 15.86
N LEU A 818 13.92 27.73 14.91
CA LEU A 818 13.89 28.58 13.73
C LEU A 818 13.05 28.03 12.58
N ARG A 819 12.79 26.73 12.58
CA ARG A 819 12.08 26.08 11.47
C ARG A 819 10.64 26.52 11.37
N LEU A 820 9.95 26.63 12.52
CA LEU A 820 8.54 27.01 12.55
C LEU A 820 8.35 28.46 12.06
N ASP A 821 9.14 29.40 12.58
CA ASP A 821 9.12 30.80 12.15
C ASP A 821 9.41 30.95 10.64
N LEU A 822 10.36 30.17 10.11
CA LEU A 822 10.67 30.18 8.67
C LEU A 822 9.56 29.55 7.83
N TYR A 823 8.94 28.47 8.32
CA TYR A 823 7.82 27.79 7.68
C TYR A 823 6.60 28.72 7.59
N GLU A 824 6.21 29.38 8.68
CA GLU A 824 5.09 30.31 8.72
C GLU A 824 5.32 31.50 7.79
N LYS A 825 6.50 32.14 7.85
CA LYS A 825 6.86 33.25 6.96
C LYS A 825 6.85 32.86 5.47
N ALA A 826 7.31 31.66 5.12
CA ALA A 826 7.27 31.17 3.74
C ALA A 826 5.83 30.91 3.28
N ARG A 827 5.01 30.28 4.13
CA ARG A 827 3.61 29.97 3.84
C ARG A 827 2.76 31.24 3.69
N GLU A 828 2.93 32.23 4.56
CA GLU A 828 2.23 33.53 4.48
C GLU A 828 2.53 34.28 3.17
N ARG A 829 3.75 34.13 2.65
CA ARG A 829 4.17 34.72 1.37
C ARG A 829 3.77 33.91 0.14
N GLY A 830 2.93 32.88 0.32
CA GLY A 830 2.42 32.05 -0.77
C GLY A 830 3.44 31.07 -1.35
N VAL A 831 4.52 30.76 -0.63
CA VAL A 831 5.47 29.71 -1.02
C VAL A 831 4.86 28.36 -0.67
N ASP A 832 4.86 27.43 -1.63
CA ASP A 832 4.54 26.04 -1.36
C ASP A 832 5.68 25.39 -0.56
N VAL A 833 5.51 25.32 0.77
CA VAL A 833 6.52 24.89 1.73
C VAL A 833 6.03 23.72 2.59
N ILE A 834 6.93 22.81 2.92
CA ILE A 834 6.72 21.78 3.96
C ILE A 834 7.86 21.81 4.99
N MET A 835 7.54 21.37 6.20
CA MET A 835 8.51 21.12 7.26
C MET A 835 8.67 19.61 7.43
N LEU A 836 9.90 19.11 7.35
CA LEU A 836 10.20 17.69 7.56
C LEU A 836 10.56 17.43 9.02
N GLU A 837 9.76 16.57 9.65
CA GLU A 837 10.00 16.04 10.99
C GLU A 837 10.11 14.51 10.92
N PRO A 838 11.20 13.89 11.42
CA PRO A 838 11.36 12.45 11.36
C PRO A 838 10.19 11.66 11.96
N ALA A 839 9.62 12.14 13.08
CA ALA A 839 8.48 11.52 13.76
C ALA A 839 7.20 11.56 12.91
N ALA A 840 6.93 12.70 12.25
CA ALA A 840 5.77 12.82 11.36
C ALA A 840 5.88 11.91 10.12
N ILE A 841 7.11 11.70 9.61
CA ILE A 841 7.37 10.76 8.50
C ILE A 841 7.21 9.30 8.98
N ALA A 842 7.59 9.02 10.23
CA ALA A 842 7.47 7.68 10.81
C ALA A 842 6.01 7.30 11.14
N GLU A 843 5.19 8.26 11.58
CA GLU A 843 3.78 8.03 11.94
C GLU A 843 2.83 7.98 10.74
N GLN A 844 3.11 8.72 9.65
CA GLN A 844 2.20 8.79 8.49
C GLN A 844 2.36 7.65 7.48
N GLU A 845 3.34 6.75 7.64
CA GLU A 845 3.71 5.61 6.76
C GLU A 845 3.80 5.91 5.24
N GLN A 846 3.60 7.16 4.81
CA GLN A 846 3.72 7.69 3.46
C GLN A 846 4.72 8.84 3.44
N MET A 847 5.54 8.90 2.39
CA MET A 847 6.49 9.99 2.20
C MET A 847 5.73 11.33 2.08
N PRO A 848 6.22 12.41 2.72
CA PRO A 848 5.62 13.72 2.60
C PRO A 848 5.45 14.16 1.14
N ARG A 849 4.43 14.98 0.87
CA ARG A 849 4.21 15.56 -0.47
C ARG A 849 5.46 16.31 -0.95
N THR A 850 5.66 16.41 -2.26
CA THR A 850 6.66 17.33 -2.83
C THR A 850 6.17 18.77 -2.70
N ALA A 851 7.10 19.69 -2.44
CA ALA A 851 6.82 21.12 -2.32
C ALA A 851 7.94 21.92 -2.97
N ARG A 852 7.71 23.18 -3.34
CA ARG A 852 8.74 24.03 -3.94
C ARG A 852 9.86 24.40 -2.96
N MET A 853 9.56 24.39 -1.66
CA MET A 853 10.52 24.62 -0.58
C MET A 853 10.35 23.59 0.53
N VAL A 854 11.45 23.08 1.06
CA VAL A 854 11.46 22.05 2.10
C VAL A 854 12.37 22.50 3.22
N ILE A 855 11.86 22.58 4.44
CA ILE A 855 12.64 22.99 5.62
C ILE A 855 12.94 21.77 6.48
N VAL A 856 14.22 21.58 6.80
CA VAL A 856 14.73 20.45 7.59
C VAL A 856 15.69 20.95 8.68
N SER A 857 15.71 20.30 9.85
CA SER A 857 16.73 20.59 10.87
C SER A 857 18.05 19.89 10.54
N ALA A 858 19.18 20.54 10.83
CA ALA A 858 20.49 19.91 10.63
C ALA A 858 20.62 18.58 11.39
N ASP A 859 20.06 18.49 12.59
CA ASP A 859 20.09 17.27 13.42
C ASP A 859 19.27 16.10 12.84
N SER A 860 18.29 16.41 11.97
CA SER A 860 17.42 15.44 11.32
C SER A 860 17.78 15.15 9.87
N CYS A 861 18.69 15.92 9.26
CA CYS A 861 19.03 15.81 7.85
C CYS A 861 19.59 14.43 7.47
N GLU A 862 20.33 13.79 8.38
CA GLU A 862 20.87 12.44 8.22
C GLU A 862 20.00 11.35 8.84
N VAL A 863 18.85 11.69 9.43
CA VAL A 863 17.88 10.67 9.85
C VAL A 863 17.32 9.99 8.61
N GLU A 864 17.28 8.66 8.63
CA GLU A 864 17.00 7.84 7.46
C GLU A 864 15.73 8.26 6.70
N SER A 865 14.66 8.63 7.42
CA SER A 865 13.40 9.08 6.82
C SER A 865 13.52 10.40 6.05
N VAL A 866 14.31 11.34 6.56
CA VAL A 866 14.54 12.64 5.93
C VAL A 866 15.58 12.53 4.82
N ARG A 867 16.64 11.74 5.05
CA ARG A 867 17.63 11.41 4.02
C ARG A 867 16.98 10.74 2.82
N ALA A 868 16.08 9.79 3.04
CA ALA A 868 15.29 9.16 1.99
C ALA A 868 14.45 10.18 1.21
N TYR A 869 13.96 11.24 1.86
CA TYR A 869 13.22 12.33 1.21
C TYR A 869 14.13 13.30 0.43
N LEU A 870 15.37 13.51 0.85
CA LEU A 870 16.33 14.30 0.07
C LEU A 870 16.89 13.52 -1.11
N ASP A 871 17.21 12.24 -0.90
CA ASP A 871 17.57 11.27 -1.94
C ASP A 871 16.46 11.15 -2.98
N MET A 872 15.19 11.24 -2.52
CA MET A 872 14.02 11.34 -3.37
C MET A 872 14.08 12.52 -4.32
N LEU A 873 14.14 13.73 -3.76
CA LEU A 873 14.10 14.95 -4.56
C LEU A 873 15.26 14.95 -5.55
N HIS A 874 16.43 14.48 -5.13
CA HIS A 874 17.61 14.42 -5.98
C HIS A 874 17.45 13.50 -7.20
N LYS A 875 16.97 12.27 -6.98
CA LYS A 875 16.79 11.27 -8.05
C LYS A 875 15.71 11.65 -9.05
N GLU A 876 14.63 12.30 -8.61
CA GLU A 876 13.54 12.76 -9.48
C GLU A 876 13.89 14.04 -10.27
N GLU A 877 15.13 14.52 -10.18
CA GLU A 877 15.58 15.82 -10.72
C GLU A 877 14.75 17.01 -10.21
N LEU A 878 13.99 16.80 -9.13
CA LEU A 878 13.20 17.82 -8.46
C LEU A 878 14.06 18.63 -7.51
N LEU A 879 15.18 18.13 -7.00
CA LEU A 879 16.08 18.89 -6.14
C LEU A 879 16.84 19.91 -6.99
N GLY A 880 16.40 21.17 -6.92
CA GLY A 880 17.04 22.26 -7.65
C GLY A 880 18.34 22.69 -6.99
N ARG A 881 18.34 22.82 -5.66
CA ARG A 881 19.47 23.34 -4.88
C ARG A 881 19.28 23.10 -3.38
N ILE A 882 20.39 23.08 -2.64
CA ILE A 882 20.41 22.93 -1.18
C ILE A 882 20.95 24.22 -0.56
N PHE A 883 20.21 24.78 0.38
CA PHE A 883 20.63 25.90 1.20
C PHE A 883 20.96 25.41 2.60
N ILE A 884 22.08 25.87 3.15
CA ILE A 884 22.45 25.65 4.54
C ILE A 884 22.48 27.02 5.22
N ASP A 885 21.50 27.27 6.08
CA ASP A 885 21.41 28.52 6.84
C ASP A 885 22.27 28.44 8.11
N GLU A 886 22.80 29.59 8.54
CA GLU A 886 23.78 29.72 9.62
C GLU A 886 24.90 28.66 9.53
N ALA A 887 25.43 28.45 8.31
CA ALA A 887 26.34 27.35 8.03
C ALA A 887 27.63 27.39 8.89
N HIS A 888 28.05 28.57 9.39
CA HIS A 888 29.21 28.74 10.28
C HIS A 888 29.13 27.91 11.56
N VAL A 889 27.93 27.51 11.99
CA VAL A 889 27.71 26.64 13.16
C VAL A 889 28.42 25.28 12.97
N ALA A 890 28.60 24.82 11.73
CA ALA A 890 29.37 23.62 11.38
C ALA A 890 30.85 23.67 11.79
N ILE A 891 31.37 24.83 12.18
CA ILE A 891 32.73 24.97 12.73
C ILE A 891 32.76 25.59 14.13
N THR A 892 31.77 26.41 14.51
CA THR A 892 31.78 27.11 15.81
C THR A 892 31.16 26.30 16.94
N GLU A 893 30.29 25.32 16.67
CA GLU A 893 29.59 24.53 17.69
C GLU A 893 29.86 23.01 17.59
N THR A 894 30.92 22.61 16.89
CA THR A 894 31.26 21.19 16.64
C THR A 894 31.49 20.36 17.90
N THR A 895 31.95 20.99 18.98
CA THR A 895 32.12 20.36 20.31
C THR A 895 30.80 20.08 21.03
N PHE A 896 29.73 20.82 20.72
CA PHE A 896 28.42 20.66 21.34
C PHE A 896 27.45 19.85 20.45
N ARG A 897 27.58 19.95 19.11
CA ARG A 897 26.75 19.23 18.13
C ARG A 897 27.59 18.60 17.02
N GLN A 898 28.14 17.42 17.29
CA GLN A 898 28.97 16.67 16.33
C GLN A 898 28.26 16.36 15.00
N LYS A 899 26.91 16.24 15.00
CA LYS A 899 26.11 16.00 13.80
C LYS A 899 26.19 17.12 12.75
N LEU A 900 26.57 18.34 13.14
CA LEU A 900 26.69 19.46 12.19
C LEU A 900 27.86 19.31 11.21
N VAL A 901 28.86 18.49 11.53
CA VAL A 901 29.96 18.16 10.60
C VAL A 901 29.45 17.32 9.43
N GLN A 902 28.36 16.58 9.62
CA GLN A 902 27.74 15.74 8.58
C GLN A 902 27.02 16.58 7.50
N LEU A 903 26.92 17.90 7.65
CA LEU A 903 26.35 18.77 6.60
C LEU A 903 27.15 18.74 5.29
N ASN A 904 28.41 18.28 5.31
CA ASN A 904 29.20 18.03 4.11
C ASN A 904 28.61 16.93 3.20
N THR A 905 27.74 16.06 3.72
CA THR A 905 27.06 15.02 2.92
C THR A 905 26.14 15.64 1.88
N ALA A 906 25.70 16.89 2.04
CA ALA A 906 24.91 17.59 1.04
C ALA A 906 25.60 17.66 -0.34
N ALA A 907 26.94 17.64 -0.37
CA ALA A 907 27.70 17.57 -1.62
C ALA A 907 27.45 16.27 -2.42
N ARG A 908 26.99 15.18 -1.78
CA ARG A 908 26.69 13.89 -2.43
C ARG A 908 25.65 14.02 -3.53
N TYR A 909 24.78 15.02 -3.42
CA TYR A 909 23.70 15.27 -4.37
C TYR A 909 24.15 15.96 -5.65
N ARG A 910 25.42 16.39 -5.81
CA ARG A 910 25.89 17.04 -7.06
C ARG A 910 24.92 18.12 -7.60
N ARG A 911 24.27 18.85 -6.69
CA ARG A 911 23.38 19.98 -6.95
C ARG A 911 23.99 21.22 -6.31
N PRO A 912 23.62 22.44 -6.76
CA PRO A 912 24.14 23.65 -6.17
C PRO A 912 23.92 23.70 -4.65
N VAL A 913 25.01 23.85 -3.90
CA VAL A 913 24.99 24.02 -2.45
C VAL A 913 25.29 25.48 -2.12
N VAL A 914 24.36 26.14 -1.46
CA VAL A 914 24.48 27.55 -1.07
C VAL A 914 24.58 27.66 0.45
N LEU A 915 25.71 28.17 0.91
CA LEU A 915 26.04 28.36 2.32
C LEU A 915 25.73 29.80 2.70
N LEU A 916 24.81 29.99 3.66
CA LEU A 916 24.41 31.30 4.15
C LEU A 916 24.92 31.48 5.58
N THR A 917 25.57 32.61 5.85
CA THR A 917 26.04 32.95 7.21
C THR A 917 26.08 34.46 7.42
N ALA A 918 25.92 34.91 8.66
CA ALA A 918 26.18 36.31 9.04
C ALA A 918 27.57 36.53 9.62
N THR A 919 28.11 35.54 10.31
CA THR A 919 29.12 35.76 11.36
C THR A 919 30.38 34.96 11.15
N LEU A 920 30.69 34.54 9.92
CA LEU A 920 31.92 33.82 9.59
C LEU A 920 33.13 34.77 9.54
N PRO A 921 34.10 34.68 10.48
CA PRO A 921 35.33 35.47 10.42
C PRO A 921 36.24 35.00 9.28
N VAL A 922 36.94 35.94 8.62
CA VAL A 922 37.85 35.65 7.49
C VAL A 922 38.88 34.57 7.83
N ARG A 923 39.42 34.60 9.05
CA ARG A 923 40.41 33.62 9.52
C ARG A 923 39.88 32.18 9.57
N PHE A 924 38.56 32.00 9.67
CA PHE A 924 37.94 30.67 9.70
C PHE A 924 37.45 30.21 8.33
N GLU A 925 37.47 31.04 7.27
CA GLU A 925 37.00 30.65 5.93
C GLU A 925 37.71 29.42 5.39
N LYS A 926 39.06 29.37 5.44
CA LYS A 926 39.81 28.20 4.95
C LYS A 926 39.39 26.90 5.65
N TRP A 927 39.14 26.99 6.95
CA TRP A 927 38.69 25.84 7.74
C TRP A 927 37.23 25.49 7.41
N PHE A 928 36.39 26.49 7.25
CA PHE A 928 34.99 26.40 6.84
C PHE A 928 34.81 25.73 5.48
N HIS A 929 35.54 26.17 4.45
CA HIS A 929 35.54 25.57 3.12
C HIS A 929 35.96 24.09 3.17
N ARG A 930 36.97 23.76 3.98
CA ARG A 930 37.41 22.36 4.16
C ARG A 930 36.35 21.51 4.87
N ALA A 931 35.72 22.03 5.93
CA ALA A 931 34.75 21.30 6.72
C ALA A 931 33.50 20.90 5.91
N LEU A 932 33.04 21.77 5.01
CA LEU A 932 31.83 21.56 4.19
C LEU A 932 32.11 21.09 2.76
N LEU A 933 33.35 20.68 2.44
CA LEU A 933 33.77 20.27 1.09
C LEU A 933 33.49 21.35 0.01
N ALA A 934 33.60 22.62 0.39
CA ALA A 934 33.25 23.78 -0.41
C ALA A 934 34.49 24.54 -0.94
N GLY A 935 35.56 23.81 -1.31
CA GLY A 935 36.86 24.39 -1.69
C GLY A 935 36.79 25.37 -2.87
N ASP A 936 35.92 25.11 -3.84
CA ASP A 936 35.74 25.91 -5.06
C ASP A 936 34.54 26.88 -4.98
N ALA A 937 34.05 27.18 -3.76
CA ALA A 937 32.85 27.98 -3.60
C ALA A 937 33.04 29.46 -3.97
N VAL A 938 32.15 29.98 -4.82
CA VAL A 938 32.11 31.41 -5.13
C VAL A 938 31.64 32.18 -3.90
N THR A 939 32.50 33.03 -3.35
CA THR A 939 32.25 33.72 -2.07
C THR A 939 31.88 35.17 -2.29
N ILE A 940 30.68 35.57 -1.84
CA ILE A 940 30.25 36.96 -1.75
C ILE A 940 30.16 37.31 -0.26
N ARG A 941 30.92 38.33 0.14
CA ARG A 941 30.99 38.83 1.52
C ARG A 941 30.59 40.30 1.54
N ASP A 942 29.73 40.63 2.50
CA ASP A 942 29.33 41.99 2.85
C ASP A 942 29.82 42.33 4.26
N GLU A 943 29.87 43.62 4.59
CA GLU A 943 30.37 44.09 5.88
C GLU A 943 29.36 43.81 6.99
N ALA A 944 29.80 43.16 8.07
CA ALA A 944 28.95 42.81 9.21
C ALA A 944 28.67 44.00 10.15
N LEU A 945 29.22 45.17 9.86
CA LEU A 945 29.23 46.34 10.73
C LEU A 945 27.98 47.21 10.53
N LYS A 946 27.26 47.49 11.62
CA LYS A 946 26.18 48.48 11.61
C LYS A 946 26.74 49.88 11.83
N LEU A 947 26.94 50.63 10.74
CA LEU A 947 27.37 52.03 10.80
C LEU A 947 26.36 52.94 11.50
N ASN A 948 25.09 52.53 11.57
CA ASN A 948 23.98 53.30 12.12
C ASN A 948 23.75 53.06 13.64
N CYS A 949 24.55 52.20 14.27
CA CYS A 949 24.42 51.83 15.70
C CYS A 949 25.57 52.43 16.52
N ARG A 950 25.26 52.97 17.71
CA ARG A 950 26.28 53.42 18.66
C ARG A 950 26.65 52.29 19.62
N TYR A 951 27.91 51.84 19.55
CA TYR A 951 28.45 50.83 20.45
C TYR A 951 29.13 51.47 21.66
N GLU A 952 28.73 51.06 22.87
CA GLU A 952 29.28 51.58 24.12
C GLU A 952 29.75 50.45 25.03
N VAL A 953 30.89 50.65 25.69
CA VAL A 953 31.40 49.72 26.71
C VAL A 953 31.61 50.50 27.99
N GLU A 954 30.83 50.17 29.01
CA GLU A 954 30.93 50.78 30.33
C GLU A 954 31.60 49.83 31.32
N MET A 955 32.56 50.36 32.09
CA MET A 955 33.28 49.59 33.10
C MET A 955 32.80 49.96 34.50
N VAL A 956 32.31 48.96 35.23
CA VAL A 956 31.93 49.10 36.64
C VAL A 956 33.16 48.86 37.50
N LYS A 957 33.46 49.81 38.39
CA LYS A 957 34.57 49.69 39.33
C LYS A 957 34.17 48.71 40.45
N PRO A 958 35.08 47.83 40.90
CA PRO A 958 34.81 46.98 42.05
C PRO A 958 34.43 47.81 43.28
N GLY A 959 33.32 47.47 43.94
CA GLY A 959 32.86 48.09 45.20
C GLY A 959 31.92 49.29 45.09
N THR A 960 31.63 49.83 43.89
CA THR A 960 30.70 50.97 43.73
C THR A 960 29.26 50.56 43.39
N ALA A 961 29.09 49.49 42.62
CA ALA A 961 27.82 48.86 42.25
C ALA A 961 28.16 47.50 41.62
N THR A 962 27.22 46.56 41.59
CA THR A 962 27.40 45.35 40.78
C THR A 962 27.11 45.64 39.30
N VAL A 963 27.56 44.77 38.38
CA VAL A 963 27.20 44.86 36.95
C VAL A 963 25.69 44.85 36.79
N ASP A 964 25.01 44.00 37.56
CA ASP A 964 23.57 43.82 37.50
C ASP A 964 22.84 45.09 38.00
N ASP A 965 23.28 45.70 39.10
CA ASP A 965 22.74 46.98 39.59
C ASP A 965 22.86 48.08 38.53
N ARG A 966 24.01 48.14 37.85
CA ARG A 966 24.24 49.14 36.80
C ARG A 966 23.38 48.88 35.56
N VAL A 967 23.18 47.62 35.20
CA VAL A 967 22.25 47.22 34.12
C VAL A 967 20.83 47.65 34.45
N VAL A 968 20.35 47.40 35.68
CA VAL A 968 19.00 47.82 36.13
C VAL A 968 18.84 49.34 36.07
N GLN A 969 19.84 50.10 36.51
CA GLN A 969 19.84 51.57 36.40
C GLN A 969 19.77 52.05 34.94
N LEU A 970 20.57 51.45 34.05
CA LEU A 970 20.59 51.81 32.64
C LEU A 970 19.26 51.49 31.96
N VAL A 971 18.67 50.32 32.27
CA VAL A 971 17.34 49.92 31.80
C VAL A 971 16.27 50.91 32.26
N SER A 972 16.28 51.31 33.53
CA SER A 972 15.33 52.30 34.06
C SER A 972 15.44 53.65 33.35
N GLY A 973 16.67 54.14 33.15
CA GLY A 973 16.93 55.39 32.42
C GLY A 973 16.42 55.35 30.98
N ILE A 974 16.76 54.30 30.22
CA ILE A 974 16.32 54.15 28.82
C ILE A 974 14.81 53.97 28.74
N SER A 975 14.21 53.21 29.66
CA SER A 975 12.75 52.98 29.73
C SER A 975 11.95 54.28 29.80
N SER A 976 12.46 55.27 30.53
CA SER A 976 11.81 56.59 30.68
C SER A 976 11.72 57.38 29.38
N THR A 977 12.61 57.09 28.42
CA THR A 977 12.69 57.77 27.11
C THR A 977 12.08 56.96 25.98
N MET A 978 11.71 55.69 26.22
CA MET A 978 11.14 54.82 25.19
C MET A 978 9.70 55.21 24.86
N VAL A 979 9.42 55.39 23.56
CA VAL A 979 8.04 55.62 23.04
C VAL A 979 7.30 54.31 22.79
N SER A 980 5.98 54.39 22.58
CA SER A 980 5.14 53.21 22.33
C SER A 980 5.67 52.36 21.18
N GLY A 981 5.78 51.05 21.40
CA GLY A 981 6.33 50.10 20.42
C GLY A 981 7.86 49.94 20.43
N GLN A 982 8.60 50.73 21.22
CA GLN A 982 10.03 50.51 21.44
C GLN A 982 10.29 49.49 22.54
N ARG A 983 11.33 48.67 22.35
CA ARG A 983 11.69 47.52 23.17
C ARG A 983 13.18 47.49 23.46
N GLY A 984 13.55 46.84 24.55
CA GLY A 984 14.95 46.58 24.91
C GLY A 984 15.18 45.12 25.28
N VAL A 985 16.43 44.66 25.16
CA VAL A 985 16.85 43.31 25.54
C VAL A 985 18.10 43.37 26.40
N VAL A 986 18.14 42.56 27.46
CA VAL A 986 19.32 42.39 28.32
C VAL A 986 19.85 40.97 28.16
N TYR A 987 21.06 40.82 27.62
CA TYR A 987 21.75 39.55 27.50
C TYR A 987 22.60 39.26 28.74
N CYS A 988 22.26 38.19 29.45
CA CYS A 988 22.93 37.71 30.66
C CYS A 988 23.80 36.49 30.36
N ARG A 989 24.86 36.31 31.14
CA ARG A 989 25.85 35.23 30.91
C ARG A 989 25.41 33.89 31.49
N SER A 990 24.70 33.88 32.61
CA SER A 990 24.18 32.68 33.27
C SER A 990 22.66 32.73 33.46
N ILE A 991 22.06 31.57 33.71
CA ILE A 991 20.62 31.45 34.02
C ILE A 991 20.30 32.18 35.33
N ASP A 992 21.15 32.04 36.35
CA ASP A 992 20.93 32.66 37.65
C ASP A 992 20.99 34.19 37.56
N GLN A 993 21.95 34.73 36.78
CA GLN A 993 22.04 36.15 36.50
C GLN A 993 20.81 36.65 35.70
N CYS A 994 20.36 35.87 34.72
CA CYS A 994 19.16 36.18 33.95
C CYS A 994 17.92 36.32 34.85
N LYS A 995 17.72 35.39 35.79
CA LYS A 995 16.62 35.42 36.76
C LYS A 995 16.72 36.62 37.69
N ALA A 996 17.90 36.87 38.27
CA ALA A 996 18.12 37.99 39.18
C ALA A 996 17.88 39.34 38.51
N VAL A 997 18.39 39.53 37.28
CA VAL A 997 18.20 40.77 36.50
C VAL A 997 16.75 40.93 36.06
N ALA A 998 16.07 39.84 35.67
CA ALA A 998 14.65 39.86 35.32
C ALA A 998 13.78 40.31 36.50
N GLU A 999 14.02 39.73 37.67
CA GLU A 999 13.32 40.05 38.92
C GLU A 999 13.55 41.50 39.34
N ALA A 1000 14.80 41.98 39.28
CA ALA A 1000 15.14 43.35 39.63
C ALA A 1000 14.55 44.41 38.68
N ILE A 1001 14.36 44.08 37.40
CA ILE A 1001 13.72 44.96 36.41
C ILE A 1001 12.18 44.83 36.44
N GLY A 1002 11.64 43.71 36.95
CA GLY A 1002 10.24 43.36 36.83
C GLY A 1002 9.84 42.92 35.40
N CYS A 1003 10.80 42.36 34.65
CA CYS A 1003 10.60 41.94 33.27
C CYS A 1003 10.61 40.42 33.12
N PRO A 1004 10.04 39.85 32.04
CA PRO A 1004 10.11 38.42 31.79
C PRO A 1004 11.55 37.95 31.55
N ALA A 1005 11.86 36.75 32.05
CA ALA A 1005 13.11 36.04 31.79
C ALA A 1005 12.97 35.10 30.59
N HIS A 1006 14.05 34.87 29.85
CA HIS A 1006 14.13 33.86 28.79
C HIS A 1006 15.45 33.09 28.85
N HIS A 1007 15.39 31.80 29.22
CA HIS A 1007 16.57 30.96 29.33
C HIS A 1007 16.27 29.48 29.11
N GLY A 1008 17.30 28.69 28.76
CA GLY A 1008 17.17 27.27 28.40
C GLY A 1008 16.58 26.33 29.46
N GLY A 1009 16.61 26.73 30.74
CA GLY A 1009 15.98 25.97 31.84
C GLY A 1009 14.47 26.16 32.03
N MET A 1010 13.80 27.01 31.24
CA MET A 1010 12.33 27.19 31.29
C MET A 1010 11.61 26.14 30.43
N VAL A 1011 10.36 25.82 30.78
CA VAL A 1011 9.51 24.94 29.95
C VAL A 1011 9.17 25.63 28.62
N ALA A 1012 9.02 24.85 27.53
CA ALA A 1012 8.83 25.40 26.19
C ALA A 1012 7.64 26.37 26.07
N GLU A 1013 6.53 26.10 26.76
CA GLU A 1013 5.35 26.96 26.81
C GLU A 1013 5.62 28.30 27.49
N GLU A 1014 6.34 28.30 28.63
CA GLU A 1014 6.72 29.52 29.34
C GLU A 1014 7.66 30.40 28.51
N GLN A 1015 8.63 29.76 27.83
CA GLN A 1015 9.54 30.47 26.93
C GLN A 1015 8.80 31.10 25.75
N ALA A 1016 7.78 30.42 25.21
CA ALA A 1016 6.96 30.93 24.12
C ALA A 1016 6.09 32.09 24.60
N SER A 1017 5.43 31.95 25.76
CA SER A 1017 4.61 33.00 26.38
C SER A 1017 5.42 34.28 26.67
N ALA A 1018 6.59 34.15 27.30
CA ALA A 1018 7.48 35.28 27.58
C ALA A 1018 7.92 36.00 26.29
N ARG A 1019 8.26 35.24 25.25
CA ARG A 1019 8.65 35.78 23.94
C ARG A 1019 7.49 36.49 23.23
N VAL A 1020 6.33 35.85 23.14
CA VAL A 1020 5.14 36.39 22.45
C VAL A 1020 4.60 37.62 23.19
N GLY A 1021 4.58 37.60 24.52
CA GLY A 1021 4.18 38.75 25.33
C GLY A 1021 5.05 39.98 25.10
N TRP A 1022 6.38 39.80 25.09
CA TRP A 1022 7.33 40.87 24.80
C TRP A 1022 7.28 41.34 23.33
N ALA A 1023 7.25 40.41 22.39
CA ALA A 1023 7.22 40.72 20.96
C ALA A 1023 5.94 41.45 20.54
N SER A 1024 4.78 41.03 21.03
CA SER A 1024 3.48 41.66 20.73
C SER A 1024 3.31 43.07 21.29
N GLY A 1025 4.21 43.49 22.20
CA GLY A 1025 4.11 44.79 22.89
C GLY A 1025 2.98 44.87 23.92
N LYS A 1026 2.27 43.76 24.18
CA LYS A 1026 1.25 43.65 25.24
C LYS A 1026 1.84 43.42 26.64
N GLY A 1027 3.09 42.93 26.71
CA GLY A 1027 3.84 42.71 27.95
C GLY A 1027 4.80 43.85 28.31
N HIS A 1028 5.74 43.55 29.19
CA HIS A 1028 6.81 44.48 29.58
C HIS A 1028 7.70 44.86 28.37
N ARG A 1029 8.25 46.09 28.34
CA ARG A 1029 9.07 46.60 27.20
C ARG A 1029 10.45 45.94 27.09
N TRP A 1030 10.92 45.40 28.22
CA TRP A 1030 12.20 44.72 28.34
C TRP A 1030 12.03 43.23 28.51
N ILE A 1031 13.05 42.48 28.10
CA ILE A 1031 13.21 41.06 28.40
C ILE A 1031 14.67 40.82 28.82
N ALA A 1032 14.87 40.04 29.88
CA ALA A 1032 16.18 39.54 30.27
C ALA A 1032 16.36 38.13 29.70
N ALA A 1033 17.46 37.86 29.04
CA ALA A 1033 17.65 36.60 28.35
C ALA A 1033 19.10 36.11 28.35
N THR A 1034 19.29 34.79 28.23
CA THR A 1034 20.59 34.23 27.85
C THR A 1034 20.72 34.17 26.31
N THR A 1035 21.80 33.58 25.81
CA THR A 1035 22.03 33.38 24.35
C THR A 1035 20.88 32.63 23.65
N GLY A 1036 20.02 31.92 24.40
CA GLY A 1036 18.87 31.18 23.87
C GLY A 1036 17.78 32.03 23.21
N LEU A 1037 17.72 33.35 23.46
CA LEU A 1037 16.82 34.27 22.74
C LEU A 1037 17.36 34.60 21.32
N GLY A 1038 18.60 34.21 21.02
CA GLY A 1038 19.40 34.75 19.90
C GLY A 1038 19.16 34.15 18.52
N THR A 1039 18.48 33.02 18.37
CA THR A 1039 18.40 32.31 17.07
C THR A 1039 17.13 32.68 16.30
N GLY A 1040 17.32 33.62 15.37
CA GLY A 1040 16.48 33.99 14.19
C GLY A 1040 15.05 34.50 14.41
N ILE A 1041 14.83 35.07 15.58
CA ILE A 1041 13.73 35.99 15.82
C ILE A 1041 14.03 37.34 15.14
N ASP A 1042 13.06 37.88 14.39
CA ASP A 1042 13.12 39.20 13.76
C ASP A 1042 12.02 40.10 14.35
N ILE A 1043 12.31 40.73 15.48
CA ILE A 1043 11.38 41.64 16.18
C ILE A 1043 11.73 43.08 15.82
N GLU A 1044 10.71 43.81 15.33
CA GLU A 1044 10.83 45.24 15.08
C GLU A 1044 10.77 46.06 16.37
N GLY A 1045 11.42 47.24 16.36
CA GLY A 1045 11.35 48.19 17.47
C GLY A 1045 12.29 47.92 18.65
N ILE A 1046 13.27 46.99 18.53
CA ILE A 1046 14.33 46.84 19.55
C ILE A 1046 15.34 47.97 19.37
N VAL A 1047 15.27 48.99 20.24
CA VAL A 1047 16.09 50.20 20.16
C VAL A 1047 17.34 50.16 21.05
N SER A 1048 17.38 49.24 22.02
CA SER A 1048 18.52 49.09 22.92
C SER A 1048 18.85 47.62 23.20
N VAL A 1049 20.12 47.26 23.07
CA VAL A 1049 20.67 45.94 23.41
C VAL A 1049 21.72 46.13 24.49
N ILE A 1050 21.52 45.52 25.66
CA ILE A 1050 22.43 45.62 26.81
C ILE A 1050 23.03 44.24 27.11
N HIS A 1051 24.35 44.16 27.27
CA HIS A 1051 25.02 42.95 27.75
C HIS A 1051 25.39 43.12 29.24
N ALA A 1052 24.84 42.26 30.09
CA ALA A 1052 25.17 42.15 31.51
C ALA A 1052 26.42 41.27 31.66
N GLY A 1053 27.58 41.90 31.48
CA GLY A 1053 28.87 41.22 31.38
C GLY A 1053 29.34 41.07 29.93
N LEU A 1054 30.53 40.49 29.78
CA LEU A 1054 31.11 40.23 28.46
C LEU A 1054 30.39 39.06 27.76
N PRO A 1055 30.01 39.22 26.47
CA PRO A 1055 29.61 38.11 25.62
C PRO A 1055 30.68 37.02 25.54
N TYR A 1056 30.27 35.79 25.25
CA TYR A 1056 31.18 34.63 25.14
C TYR A 1056 32.19 34.78 23.99
N GLY A 1057 31.81 35.43 22.89
CA GLY A 1057 32.72 35.79 21.81
C GLY A 1057 32.17 36.85 20.87
N ILE A 1058 32.98 37.20 19.86
CA ILE A 1058 32.63 38.21 18.85
C ILE A 1058 31.43 37.79 17.99
N VAL A 1059 31.25 36.48 17.76
CA VAL A 1059 30.13 35.93 17.00
C VAL A 1059 28.83 36.16 17.76
N ASP A 1060 28.79 35.83 19.06
CA ASP A 1060 27.64 36.07 19.92
C ASP A 1060 27.30 37.56 19.99
N PHE A 1061 28.32 38.40 20.15
CA PHE A 1061 28.14 39.86 20.17
C PHE A 1061 27.50 40.38 18.88
N ILE A 1062 27.98 39.98 17.70
CA ILE A 1062 27.44 40.41 16.41
C ILE A 1062 26.01 39.86 16.22
N GLN A 1063 25.71 38.64 16.66
CA GLN A 1063 24.37 38.08 16.57
C GLN A 1063 23.39 38.79 17.51
N GLN A 1064 23.78 39.04 18.77
CA GLN A 1064 22.98 39.70 19.81
C GLN A 1064 22.68 41.15 19.44
N THR A 1065 23.71 41.92 19.10
CA THR A 1065 23.54 43.30 18.60
C THR A 1065 22.84 43.32 17.25
N GLY A 1066 22.93 42.25 16.45
CA GLY A 1066 22.22 42.04 15.20
C GLY A 1066 20.70 42.17 15.29
N ARG A 1067 20.11 41.80 16.44
CA ARG A 1067 18.65 41.74 16.61
C ARG A 1067 17.97 43.10 16.76
N GLY A 1068 18.63 44.04 17.42
CA GLY A 1068 18.14 45.42 17.62
C GLY A 1068 19.11 46.47 17.11
N ALA A 1069 18.89 47.73 17.49
CA ALA A 1069 19.77 48.85 17.18
C ALA A 1069 20.13 48.96 15.67
N ARG A 1070 19.10 49.02 14.83
CA ARG A 1070 19.19 49.05 13.35
C ARG A 1070 19.10 50.47 12.78
N ARG A 1071 18.57 51.45 13.52
CA ARG A 1071 18.37 52.84 13.06
C ARG A 1071 19.37 53.80 13.70
N ASN A 1072 19.61 54.93 13.03
CA ASN A 1072 20.46 56.00 13.53
C ASN A 1072 20.01 56.48 14.92
N GLY A 1073 20.91 56.45 15.89
CA GLY A 1073 20.67 56.88 17.27
C GLY A 1073 20.32 55.75 18.24
N GLU A 1074 20.18 54.51 17.77
CA GLU A 1074 19.96 53.33 18.63
C GLU A 1074 21.31 52.80 19.18
N THR A 1075 21.27 52.15 20.35
CA THR A 1075 22.48 51.85 21.14
C THR A 1075 22.67 50.37 21.43
N ALA A 1076 23.91 49.90 21.38
CA ALA A 1076 24.34 48.60 21.89
C ALA A 1076 25.40 48.80 22.99
N SER A 1077 25.03 48.52 24.24
CA SER A 1077 25.87 48.78 25.41
C SER A 1077 26.34 47.48 26.06
N THR A 1078 27.59 47.42 26.48
CA THR A 1078 28.16 46.28 27.23
C THR A 1078 28.69 46.78 28.56
N ILE A 1079 28.11 46.29 29.65
CA ILE A 1079 28.50 46.65 31.02
C ILE A 1079 29.37 45.52 31.57
N LYS A 1080 30.58 45.82 32.05
CA LYS A 1080 31.51 44.79 32.55
C LYS A 1080 32.28 45.22 33.79
N ASN A 1081 32.79 44.23 34.54
CA ASN A 1081 33.78 44.44 35.60
C ASN A 1081 35.18 44.75 35.03
N LYS A 1082 36.06 45.27 35.89
CA LYS A 1082 37.46 45.65 35.60
C LYS A 1082 38.42 44.45 35.34
N GLU A 1083 37.94 43.33 34.81
CA GLU A 1083 38.79 42.20 34.43
C GLU A 1083 39.36 42.37 33.01
N CYS A 1084 40.50 41.70 32.77
CA CYS A 1084 41.26 41.76 31.52
C CYS A 1084 40.36 41.54 30.30
N LEU A 1085 40.45 42.43 29.31
CA LEU A 1085 39.67 42.30 28.08
C LEU A 1085 40.07 40.99 27.39
N PRO A 1086 39.12 40.24 26.81
CA PRO A 1086 39.45 39.15 25.91
C PRO A 1086 40.33 39.66 24.75
N PRO A 1087 41.26 38.86 24.20
CA PRO A 1087 42.15 39.27 23.11
C PRO A 1087 41.44 39.89 21.88
N TRP A 1088 40.20 39.46 21.61
CA TRP A 1088 39.37 40.00 20.52
C TRP A 1088 38.79 41.40 20.78
N LEU A 1089 38.75 41.83 22.04
CA LEU A 1089 38.38 43.19 22.46
C LEU A 1089 39.61 44.11 22.61
N HIS A 1090 40.81 43.53 22.69
CA HIS A 1090 42.03 44.25 23.09
C HIS A 1090 42.74 45.02 21.98
N THR A 1091 42.32 44.90 20.73
CA THR A 1091 43.14 45.36 19.61
C THR A 1091 42.55 46.59 18.92
N ALA A 1092 43.46 47.46 18.49
CA ALA A 1092 43.27 48.48 17.46
C ALA A 1092 42.56 47.98 16.17
N ALA A 1093 42.28 46.68 16.07
CA ALA A 1093 41.41 46.03 15.10
C ALA A 1093 39.97 46.57 15.11
N TRP A 1094 39.41 47.01 16.24
CA TRP A 1094 38.11 47.69 16.24
C TRP A 1094 38.15 49.05 15.52
N LYS A 1095 39.29 49.75 15.51
CA LYS A 1095 39.49 50.99 14.74
C LYS A 1095 39.89 50.74 13.27
N ARG A 1096 40.50 49.59 12.96
CA ARG A 1096 40.96 49.23 11.59
C ARG A 1096 39.97 48.40 10.79
N ALA A 1097 39.04 47.69 11.41
CA ALA A 1097 37.94 46.98 10.74
C ALA A 1097 36.75 47.91 10.43
N LEU A 1098 36.94 49.22 10.68
CA LEU A 1098 35.99 50.32 10.54
C LEU A 1098 36.44 51.33 9.46
N TYR A 1099 37.49 51.00 8.70
CA TYR A 1099 37.99 51.72 7.52
C TYR A 1099 38.18 50.78 6.35
#